data_AF-A0A8S9YCY1-F1
#
_entry.id   AF-A0A8S9YCY1-F1
#
_cell.length_a   1.000
_cell.length_b   1.000
_cell.length_c   1.000
_cell.angle_alpha   90.00
_cell.angle_beta   90.00
_cell.angle_gamma   90.00
#
_symmetry.space_group_name_H-M   'P 1'
#
loop_
_entity.id
_entity.type
_entity.pdbx_description
1 polymer ?
#
loop_
_entity_poly.entity_id
_entity_poly.type
_entity_poly.pdbx_seq_one_letter_code
_entity_poly.pdbx_strand_id
1 'polypeptide(L)'
;MYVVVVARLTPSRYLVCVRRVKGLATCSHVREGKHAFAVRRLVKSQKFYIAVVVLVLLNTLCVSVEFYGQPGWLTEFLYYTEFVFLALFMFEMLLKIYGLGAHLYFQSSFNIFDSTVVIASLFEIIWQVFYPLDSFGFSALRSIRLLRIFKITRYWASLRNLVLSLLNAMRSILSLLFLLFLFMLIFALLGMQLFGGEFNFDDGKPSQNFDTFVKALLTVFQILTGEDWNAIMYDGIRSQGGVNNGGFIYCIYFILLVLFGNYTLLNVFLAIAVDNLANAQELTAAEEEEEKRLADQLAEEENKATGDSENLEEKTVDKNKQAVDDARRSTDESFRKTLIENFQNGVQSNYNMIQKFHSRMGHCAELETSAPQTDLNKPISFGKPMLPYSSMFIFSSTNPVRRFCHFVVNLRFFDLFIMIVIASSSLALAAEDPVSEKSIRNCLLEYFDHAFTCVFAIEMLLKLIDLGVFLHPDSYCRDSWNLIDAAVVIGALISFIRSYAFGGREGHASAKNLSTIKSLRVLRVLRPLKTIRRVPKLKAVFDCVVSSLKNVCIILVVYLLFKFIFSVVAVQLFQGKFFYCNDLSKLTKEECQGYYFSYENGPVPIVKARVWNSRDFNYDNVISAMLTLYTVTTGEGWPG
;
A
#
# COMPACT_ATOMS: atom_id res chain seq x y z
N MET A 1 1.65 18.29 43.48
CA MET A 1 1.37 17.12 42.62
C MET A 1 0.26 16.32 43.30
N TYR A 2 -0.96 16.32 42.76
CA TYR A 2 -2.07 15.53 43.28
C TYR A 2 -2.14 14.21 42.49
N VAL A 3 -2.26 13.08 43.17
CA VAL A 3 -2.56 11.80 42.50
C VAL A 3 -4.06 11.59 42.62
N VAL A 4 -4.77 11.63 41.49
CA VAL A 4 -6.20 11.34 41.42
C VAL A 4 -6.35 9.89 40.99
N VAL A 5 -6.77 9.03 41.92
CA VAL A 5 -7.08 7.63 41.61
C VAL A 5 -8.59 7.53 41.42
N VAL A 6 -9.04 7.17 40.21
CA VAL A 6 -10.46 6.98 39.89
C VAL A 6 -10.76 5.49 39.86
N ALA A 7 -11.34 4.96 40.94
CA ALA A 7 -11.76 3.56 41.01
C ALA A 7 -13.22 3.41 40.54
N ARG A 8 -13.48 2.47 39.63
CA ARG A 8 -14.81 2.26 39.03
C ARG A 8 -15.59 1.24 39.85
N LEU A 9 -16.72 1.64 40.43
CA LEU A 9 -17.55 0.77 41.28
C LEU A 9 -18.72 0.16 40.50
N THR A 10 -19.32 0.92 39.57
CA THR A 10 -20.39 0.48 38.65
C THR A 10 -20.30 1.33 37.37
N PRO A 11 -21.03 1.02 36.27
CA PRO A 11 -20.97 1.82 35.05
C PRO A 11 -21.27 3.32 35.28
N SER A 12 -22.13 3.64 36.24
CA SER A 12 -22.57 5.01 36.57
C SER A 12 -21.97 5.63 37.84
N ARG A 13 -21.07 4.94 38.56
CA ARG A 13 -20.47 5.46 39.82
C ARG A 13 -18.96 5.34 39.81
N TYR A 14 -18.30 6.45 40.11
CA TYR A 14 -16.86 6.57 40.21
C TYR A 14 -16.50 6.99 41.63
N LEU A 15 -15.43 6.40 42.16
CA LEU A 15 -14.78 6.83 43.37
C LEU A 15 -13.60 7.71 42.95
N VAL A 16 -13.69 9.01 43.20
CA VAL A 16 -12.57 9.93 42.95
C VAL A 16 -11.83 10.11 44.26
N CYS A 17 -10.63 9.54 44.35
CA CYS A 17 -9.77 9.70 45.51
C CYS A 17 -8.64 10.67 45.18
N VAL A 18 -8.61 11.81 45.89
CA VAL A 18 -7.53 12.80 45.76
C VAL A 18 -6.54 12.56 46.90
N ARG A 19 -5.31 12.18 46.57
CA ARG A 19 -4.23 11.99 47.54
C ARG A 19 -3.29 13.20 47.53
N ARG A 20 -3.17 13.91 48.65
CA ARG A 20 -2.09 14.90 48.90
C ARG A 20 -0.84 14.16 49.36
N VAL A 21 0.33 14.61 48.90
CA VAL A 21 1.66 14.00 49.13
C VAL A 21 1.99 13.77 50.62
N LYS A 22 1.30 14.43 51.56
CA LYS A 22 1.47 14.24 53.01
C LYS A 22 0.16 14.26 53.82
N GLY A 23 -0.98 13.80 53.27
CA GLY A 23 -2.26 13.82 53.99
C GLY A 23 -3.23 12.69 53.63
N LEU A 24 -4.27 12.49 54.46
CA LEU A 24 -5.34 11.50 54.25
C LEU A 24 -6.01 11.67 52.89
N ALA A 25 -6.24 10.56 52.19
CA ALA A 25 -6.96 10.54 50.92
C ALA A 25 -8.43 10.90 51.15
N THR A 26 -8.92 11.94 50.46
CA THR A 26 -10.35 12.26 50.44
C THR A 26 -10.97 11.57 49.24
N CYS A 27 -11.86 10.60 49.48
CA CYS A 27 -12.58 9.88 48.44
C CYS A 27 -14.02 10.39 48.38
N SER A 28 -14.42 10.94 47.24
CA SER A 28 -15.78 11.41 46.98
C SER A 28 -16.47 10.49 45.97
N HIS A 29 -17.71 10.10 46.28
CA HIS A 29 -18.56 9.39 45.33
C HIS A 29 -19.15 10.40 44.35
N VAL A 30 -18.69 10.36 43.10
CA VAL A 30 -19.27 11.17 42.04
C VAL A 30 -20.26 10.31 41.26
N ARG A 31 -21.53 10.66 41.35
CA ARG A 31 -22.61 10.02 40.60
C ARG A 31 -22.70 10.72 39.25
N GLU A 32 -22.31 10.02 38.19
CA GLU A 32 -22.33 10.58 36.84
C GLU A 32 -23.79 10.63 36.35
N GLY A 33 -24.21 11.78 35.80
CA GLY A 33 -25.57 11.95 35.28
C GLY A 33 -25.87 10.95 34.17
N LYS A 34 -27.12 10.45 34.09
CA LYS A 34 -27.54 9.44 33.10
C LYS A 34 -27.20 9.85 31.65
N HIS A 35 -27.32 11.15 31.34
CA HIS A 35 -26.97 11.72 30.03
C HIS A 35 -25.46 11.67 29.75
N ALA A 36 -24.61 12.10 30.68
CA ALA A 36 -23.16 12.05 30.53
C ALA A 36 -22.65 10.60 30.35
N PHE A 37 -23.23 9.66 31.09
CA PHE A 37 -22.94 8.23 30.93
C PHE A 37 -23.36 7.68 29.55
N ALA A 38 -24.55 8.05 29.07
CA ALA A 38 -25.03 7.64 27.75
C ALA A 38 -24.13 8.19 26.62
N VAL A 39 -23.73 9.47 26.70
CA VAL A 39 -22.83 10.08 25.71
C VAL A 39 -21.45 9.42 25.74
N ARG A 40 -20.88 9.15 26.92
CA ARG A 40 -19.62 8.41 27.03
C ARG A 40 -19.70 7.03 26.39
N ARG A 41 -20.81 6.31 26.57
CA ARG A 41 -21.04 4.99 25.95
C ARG A 41 -21.11 5.09 24.42
N LEU A 42 -21.75 6.14 23.89
CA LEU A 42 -21.83 6.41 22.46
C LEU A 42 -20.45 6.71 21.86
N VAL A 43 -19.69 7.63 22.46
CA VAL A 43 -18.36 8.03 21.98
C VAL A 43 -17.36 6.86 21.97
N LYS A 44 -17.46 5.94 22.94
CA LYS A 44 -16.62 4.74 22.99
C LYS A 44 -17.12 3.57 22.14
N SER A 45 -18.26 3.72 21.44
CA SER A 45 -18.82 2.64 20.63
C SER A 45 -18.07 2.47 19.30
N GLN A 46 -17.96 1.23 18.82
CA GLN A 46 -17.37 0.93 17.51
C GLN A 46 -18.15 1.60 16.37
N LYS A 47 -19.47 1.77 16.52
CA LYS A 47 -20.31 2.44 15.54
C LYS A 47 -19.95 3.91 15.38
N PHE A 48 -19.72 4.61 16.49
CA PHE A 48 -19.29 6.01 16.46
C PHE A 48 -17.91 6.14 15.81
N TYR A 49 -16.98 5.24 16.11
CA TYR A 49 -15.68 5.17 15.47
C TYR A 49 -15.78 5.03 13.95
N ILE A 50 -16.52 4.04 13.45
CA ILE A 50 -16.71 3.81 12.00
C ILE A 50 -17.39 5.02 11.35
N ALA A 51 -18.39 5.61 11.99
CA ALA A 51 -19.08 6.78 11.48
C ALA A 51 -18.12 7.97 11.27
N VAL A 52 -17.24 8.25 12.23
CA VAL A 52 -16.25 9.33 12.09
C VAL A 52 -15.24 9.04 10.98
N VAL A 53 -14.79 7.79 10.84
CA VAL A 53 -13.89 7.39 9.75
C VAL A 53 -14.55 7.61 8.38
N VAL A 54 -15.81 7.21 8.23
CA VAL A 54 -16.58 7.44 6.99
C VAL A 54 -16.73 8.94 6.70
N LEU A 55 -16.97 9.76 7.72
CA LEU A 55 -17.05 11.22 7.55
C LEU A 55 -15.72 11.83 7.07
N VAL A 56 -14.58 11.38 7.62
CA VAL A 56 -13.26 11.83 7.17
C VAL A 56 -12.99 11.41 5.73
N LEU A 57 -13.35 10.18 5.35
CA LEU A 57 -13.20 9.69 3.97
C LEU A 57 -14.06 10.47 2.99
N LEU A 58 -15.35 10.69 3.29
CA LEU A 58 -16.24 11.46 2.44
C LEU A 58 -15.78 12.91 2.29
N ASN A 59 -15.32 13.53 3.38
CA ASN A 59 -14.77 14.88 3.32
C ASN A 59 -13.52 14.95 2.43
N THR A 60 -12.62 13.98 2.57
CA THR A 60 -11.40 13.89 1.76
C THR A 60 -11.75 13.70 0.28
N LEU A 61 -12.75 12.86 -0.03
CA LEU A 61 -13.23 12.66 -1.40
C LEU A 61 -13.80 13.96 -1.98
N CYS A 62 -14.61 14.71 -1.24
CA CYS A 62 -15.13 15.99 -1.71
C CYS A 62 -14.02 16.97 -2.09
N VAL A 63 -12.97 17.09 -1.26
CA VAL A 63 -11.83 17.97 -1.55
C VAL A 63 -11.01 17.46 -2.75
N SER A 64 -10.97 16.15 -2.98
CA SER A 64 -10.23 15.57 -4.12
C SER A 64 -10.93 15.67 -5.47
N VAL A 65 -12.22 16.00 -5.48
CA VAL A 65 -13.02 16.15 -6.71
C VAL A 65 -12.81 17.51 -7.36
N GLU A 66 -12.16 18.46 -6.69
CA GLU A 66 -11.88 19.78 -7.26
C GLU A 66 -10.97 19.70 -8.50
N PHE A 67 -11.34 20.45 -9.54
CA PHE A 67 -10.55 20.58 -10.75
C PHE A 67 -10.71 21.96 -11.42
N TYR A 68 -9.70 22.34 -12.20
CA TYR A 68 -9.71 23.60 -12.94
C TYR A 68 -10.83 23.64 -13.99
N GLY A 69 -11.58 24.75 -14.02
CA GLY A 69 -12.70 24.93 -14.95
C GLY A 69 -13.95 24.12 -14.60
N GLN A 70 -14.09 23.69 -13.34
CA GLN A 70 -15.26 22.96 -12.88
C GLN A 70 -16.58 23.75 -13.03
N PRO A 71 -17.71 23.05 -13.27
CA PRO A 71 -19.00 23.71 -13.44
C PRO A 71 -19.48 24.37 -12.14
N GLY A 72 -20.23 25.47 -12.27
CA GLY A 72 -20.68 26.28 -11.13
C GLY A 72 -21.42 25.49 -10.04
N TRP A 73 -22.25 24.51 -10.44
CA TRP A 73 -22.98 23.65 -9.48
C TRP A 73 -22.04 22.85 -8.57
N LEU A 74 -20.89 22.40 -9.08
CA LEU A 74 -19.92 21.63 -8.30
C LEU A 74 -19.23 22.53 -7.29
N THR A 75 -18.86 23.76 -7.70
CA THR A 75 -18.31 24.77 -6.80
C THR A 75 -19.28 25.11 -5.66
N GLU A 76 -20.56 25.33 -5.97
CA GLU A 76 -21.59 25.60 -4.96
C GLU A 76 -21.80 24.40 -4.03
N PHE A 77 -21.90 23.19 -4.59
CA PHE A 77 -22.07 21.96 -3.81
C PHE A 77 -20.92 21.74 -2.83
N LEU A 78 -19.67 21.89 -3.29
CA LEU A 78 -18.47 21.72 -2.46
C LEU A 78 -18.40 22.78 -1.36
N TYR A 79 -18.76 24.02 -1.68
CA TYR A 79 -18.85 25.10 -0.70
C TYR A 79 -19.82 24.78 0.44
N TYR A 80 -21.06 24.38 0.15
CA TYR A 80 -22.03 24.02 1.20
C TYR A 80 -21.63 22.75 1.97
N THR A 81 -21.11 21.76 1.27
CA THR A 81 -20.67 20.49 1.86
C THR A 81 -19.57 20.69 2.89
N GLU A 82 -18.70 21.67 2.69
CA GLU A 82 -17.67 22.03 3.64
C GLU A 82 -18.22 22.54 4.98
N PHE A 83 -19.23 23.42 4.97
CA PHE A 83 -19.89 23.85 6.19
C PHE A 83 -20.56 22.68 6.91
N VAL A 84 -21.18 21.76 6.16
CA VAL A 84 -21.79 20.54 6.73
C VAL A 84 -20.74 19.68 7.43
N PHE A 85 -19.61 19.39 6.78
CA PHE A 85 -18.54 18.61 7.40
C PHE A 85 -17.93 19.30 8.63
N LEU A 86 -17.73 20.61 8.57
CA LEU A 86 -17.24 21.36 9.72
C LEU A 86 -18.21 21.27 10.90
N ALA A 87 -19.52 21.43 10.66
CA ALA A 87 -20.53 21.31 11.70
C ALA A 87 -20.53 19.90 12.32
N LEU A 88 -20.39 18.84 11.50
CA LEU A 88 -20.29 17.46 11.97
C LEU A 88 -19.02 17.22 12.81
N PHE A 89 -17.87 17.76 12.40
CA PHE A 89 -16.62 17.64 13.17
C PHE A 89 -16.63 18.48 14.46
N MET A 90 -17.28 19.64 14.45
CA MET A 90 -17.51 20.42 15.66
C MET A 90 -18.40 19.64 16.64
N PHE A 91 -19.48 19.03 16.14
CA PHE A 91 -20.36 18.20 16.96
C PHE A 91 -19.63 16.98 17.53
N GLU A 92 -18.81 16.30 16.72
CA GLU A 92 -17.92 15.23 17.16
C GLU A 92 -17.02 15.67 18.33
N MET A 93 -16.36 16.83 18.18
CA MET A 93 -15.47 17.40 19.20
C MET A 93 -16.23 17.71 20.50
N LEU A 94 -17.39 18.37 20.41
CA LEU A 94 -18.21 18.72 21.56
C LEU A 94 -18.71 17.47 22.31
N LEU A 95 -19.17 16.44 21.59
CA LEU A 95 -19.57 15.16 22.18
C LEU A 95 -18.41 14.47 22.92
N LYS A 96 -17.21 14.49 22.33
CA LYS A 96 -16.01 13.92 22.97
C LYS A 96 -15.62 14.68 24.24
N ILE A 97 -15.61 16.01 24.20
CA ILE A 97 -15.31 16.86 25.38
C ILE A 97 -16.33 16.62 26.48
N TYR A 98 -17.62 16.56 26.15
CA TYR A 98 -18.71 16.32 27.11
C TYR A 98 -18.67 14.89 27.70
N GLY A 99 -18.47 13.87 26.86
CA GLY A 99 -18.49 12.46 27.30
C GLY A 99 -17.24 12.00 28.04
N LEU A 100 -16.05 12.46 27.62
CA LEU A 100 -14.77 12.07 28.23
C LEU A 100 -14.36 12.99 29.39
N GLY A 101 -14.81 14.25 29.37
CA GLY A 101 -14.34 15.33 30.24
C GLY A 101 -13.15 16.06 29.61
N ALA A 102 -13.13 17.39 29.74
CA ALA A 102 -12.15 18.26 29.07
C ALA A 102 -10.69 17.90 29.42
N HIS A 103 -10.38 17.64 30.69
CA HIS A 103 -9.01 17.30 31.11
C HIS A 103 -8.51 16.01 30.44
N LEU A 104 -9.35 14.96 30.38
CA LEU A 104 -8.96 13.69 29.76
C LEU A 104 -8.88 13.80 28.24
N TYR A 105 -9.72 14.66 27.63
CA TYR A 105 -9.68 14.94 26.21
C TYR A 105 -8.33 15.55 25.78
N PHE A 106 -7.89 16.61 26.45
CA PHE A 106 -6.64 17.32 26.14
C PHE A 106 -5.36 16.60 26.58
N GLN A 107 -5.46 15.48 27.29
CA GLN A 107 -4.29 14.65 27.59
C GLN A 107 -3.87 13.77 26.39
N SER A 108 -4.78 13.54 25.43
CA SER A 108 -4.50 12.71 24.25
C SER A 108 -4.04 13.57 23.07
N SER A 109 -2.82 13.32 22.57
CA SER A 109 -2.23 14.06 21.44
C SER A 109 -3.10 14.05 20.18
N PHE A 110 -3.79 12.93 19.88
CA PHE A 110 -4.69 12.85 18.73
C PHE A 110 -5.97 13.66 18.90
N ASN A 111 -6.51 13.75 20.12
CA ASN A 111 -7.67 14.60 20.39
C ASN A 111 -7.29 16.09 20.35
N ILE A 112 -6.08 16.44 20.81
CA ILE A 112 -5.53 17.80 20.66
C ILE A 112 -5.46 18.15 19.17
N PHE A 113 -4.83 17.30 18.36
CA PHE A 113 -4.74 17.49 16.91
C PHE A 113 -6.13 17.68 16.26
N ASP A 114 -7.08 16.79 16.57
CA ASP A 114 -8.46 16.90 16.07
C ASP A 114 -9.11 18.24 16.46
N SER A 115 -8.91 18.72 17.69
CA SER A 115 -9.44 20.02 18.12
C SER A 115 -8.76 21.20 17.44
N THR A 116 -7.43 21.13 17.23
CA THR A 116 -6.69 22.16 16.50
C THR A 116 -7.19 22.30 15.06
N VAL A 117 -7.46 21.19 14.37
CA VAL A 117 -7.99 21.21 13.00
C VAL A 117 -9.37 21.86 12.94
N VAL A 118 -10.27 21.53 13.88
CA VAL A 118 -11.62 22.12 13.94
C VAL A 118 -11.56 23.61 14.28
N ILE A 119 -10.74 23.99 15.25
CA ILE A 119 -10.57 25.40 15.66
C ILE A 119 -9.95 26.23 14.53
N ALA A 120 -8.94 25.71 13.83
CA ALA A 120 -8.32 26.41 12.70
C ALA A 120 -9.32 26.62 11.55
N SER A 121 -10.18 25.64 11.28
CA SER A 121 -11.25 25.74 10.27
C SER A 121 -12.32 26.77 10.68
N LEU A 122 -12.64 26.88 11.96
CA LEU A 122 -13.56 27.90 12.47
C LEU A 122 -12.96 29.29 12.39
N PHE A 123 -11.68 29.42 12.77
CA PHE A 123 -10.94 30.67 12.68
C PHE A 123 -10.95 31.20 11.24
N GLU A 124 -10.74 30.33 10.25
CA GLU A 124 -10.78 30.71 8.84
C GLU A 124 -12.12 31.33 8.42
N ILE A 125 -13.25 30.69 8.77
CA ILE A 125 -14.59 31.20 8.42
C ILE A 125 -14.85 32.53 9.12
N ILE A 126 -14.55 32.61 10.41
CA ILE A 126 -14.72 33.84 11.19
C ILE A 126 -13.90 34.96 10.54
N TRP A 127 -12.65 34.69 10.21
CA TRP A 127 -11.78 35.67 9.58
C TRP A 127 -12.32 36.16 8.23
N GLN A 128 -12.82 35.25 7.39
CA GLN A 128 -13.40 35.58 6.09
C GLN A 128 -14.62 36.51 6.21
N VAL A 129 -15.39 36.37 7.30
CA VAL A 129 -16.54 37.25 7.58
C VAL A 129 -16.10 38.65 8.02
N PHE A 130 -15.04 38.75 8.84
CA PHE A 130 -14.58 40.04 9.37
C PHE A 130 -13.70 40.84 8.41
N TYR A 131 -12.89 40.18 7.58
CA TYR A 131 -11.92 40.82 6.68
C TYR A 131 -12.05 40.31 5.23
N PRO A 132 -13.09 40.73 4.50
CA PRO A 132 -13.33 40.24 3.12
C PRO A 132 -12.38 40.82 2.06
N LEU A 133 -11.61 41.89 2.36
CA LEU A 133 -10.81 42.65 1.39
C LEU A 133 -9.32 42.28 1.35
N ASP A 134 -8.79 41.71 2.43
CA ASP A 134 -7.42 41.20 2.44
C ASP A 134 -7.43 39.85 1.71
N SER A 135 -6.78 39.77 0.54
CA SER A 135 -6.92 38.66 -0.41
C SER A 135 -5.62 37.90 -0.69
N PHE A 136 -4.46 38.48 -0.37
CA PHE A 136 -3.18 38.01 -0.87
C PHE A 136 -2.61 36.76 -0.15
N GLY A 137 -3.05 36.45 1.08
CA GLY A 137 -2.60 35.27 1.85
C GLY A 137 -3.63 34.15 2.02
N PHE A 138 -4.87 34.33 1.56
CA PHE A 138 -6.02 33.54 2.03
C PHE A 138 -6.26 32.24 1.28
N SER A 139 -5.75 32.10 0.05
CA SER A 139 -5.78 30.82 -0.66
C SER A 139 -4.97 29.74 0.08
N ALA A 140 -3.90 30.14 0.79
CA ALA A 140 -3.12 29.23 1.62
C ALA A 140 -3.87 28.83 2.91
N LEU A 141 -4.68 29.72 3.50
CA LEU A 141 -5.51 29.38 4.66
C LEU A 141 -6.59 28.34 4.31
N ARG A 142 -7.12 28.36 3.07
CA ARG A 142 -7.99 27.27 2.58
C ARG A 142 -7.30 25.92 2.54
N SER A 143 -5.96 25.88 2.46
CA SER A 143 -5.19 24.63 2.52
C SER A 143 -5.08 24.07 3.95
N ILE A 144 -5.32 24.87 5.00
CA ILE A 144 -5.34 24.39 6.40
C ILE A 144 -6.43 23.33 6.60
N ARG A 145 -7.53 23.45 5.85
CA ARG A 145 -8.59 22.45 5.81
C ARG A 145 -8.06 21.07 5.44
N LEU A 146 -7.02 20.94 4.64
CA LEU A 146 -6.39 19.66 4.27
C LEU A 146 -5.75 18.94 5.46
N LEU A 147 -5.46 19.65 6.56
CA LEU A 147 -5.01 19.03 7.80
C LEU A 147 -6.02 17.99 8.33
N ARG A 148 -7.30 18.09 7.95
CA ARG A 148 -8.32 17.09 8.31
C ARG A 148 -8.10 15.72 7.67
N ILE A 149 -7.38 15.64 6.54
CA ILE A 149 -7.02 14.35 5.94
C ILE A 149 -6.09 13.58 6.88
N PHE A 150 -5.21 14.26 7.60
CA PHE A 150 -4.34 13.63 8.60
C PHE A 150 -5.12 13.03 9.78
N LYS A 151 -6.41 13.31 9.99
CA LYS A 151 -7.23 12.55 10.96
C LYS A 151 -7.24 11.05 10.66
N ILE A 152 -7.02 10.64 9.40
CA ILE A 152 -6.91 9.22 9.01
C ILE A 152 -5.77 8.49 9.74
N THR A 153 -4.70 9.21 10.10
CA THR A 153 -3.53 8.67 10.83
C THR A 153 -3.91 8.10 12.19
N ARG A 154 -4.96 8.63 12.84
CA ARG A 154 -5.47 8.10 14.11
C ARG A 154 -6.09 6.71 13.96
N TYR A 155 -6.69 6.46 12.81
CA TYR A 155 -7.58 5.33 12.56
C TYR A 155 -6.88 4.16 11.86
N TRP A 156 -5.78 4.43 11.16
CA TRP A 156 -4.96 3.43 10.49
C TRP A 156 -3.69 3.16 11.30
N ALA A 157 -3.67 2.04 12.03
CA ALA A 157 -2.57 1.68 12.92
C ALA A 157 -1.21 1.66 12.20
N SER A 158 -1.13 1.11 10.98
CA SER A 158 0.10 1.09 10.19
C SER A 158 0.59 2.49 9.84
N LEU A 159 -0.31 3.39 9.42
CA LEU A 159 0.03 4.78 9.12
C LEU A 159 0.44 5.55 10.39
N ARG A 160 -0.25 5.32 11.50
CA ARG A 160 0.08 5.87 12.81
C ARG A 160 1.50 5.48 13.23
N ASN A 161 1.79 4.19 13.16
CA ASN A 161 3.08 3.65 13.57
C ASN A 161 4.18 4.20 12.66
N LEU A 162 3.94 4.29 11.35
CA LEU A 162 4.89 4.89 10.42
C LEU A 162 5.17 6.37 10.74
N VAL A 163 4.13 7.17 11.03
CA VAL A 163 4.30 8.58 11.42
C VAL A 163 5.08 8.69 12.74
N LEU A 164 4.79 7.83 13.72
CA LEU A 164 5.50 7.81 15.01
C LEU A 164 6.97 7.39 14.83
N SER A 165 7.24 6.36 14.03
CA SER A 165 8.60 5.92 13.68
C SER A 165 9.38 7.02 12.98
N LEU A 166 8.75 7.74 12.03
CA LEU A 166 9.36 8.89 11.36
C LEU A 166 9.70 9.98 12.39
N LEU A 167 8.76 10.37 13.24
CA LEU A 167 8.97 11.41 14.26
C LEU A 167 10.08 11.05 15.26
N ASN A 168 10.23 9.76 15.61
CA ASN A 168 11.34 9.29 16.43
C ASN A 168 12.68 9.39 15.70
N ALA A 169 12.71 9.07 14.41
CA ALA A 169 13.89 9.20 13.57
C ALA A 169 14.24 10.66 13.22
N MET A 170 13.28 11.60 13.31
CA MET A 170 13.49 13.00 12.91
C MET A 170 14.67 13.65 13.61
N ARG A 171 14.98 13.30 14.87
CA ARG A 171 16.12 13.86 15.58
C ARG A 171 17.46 13.50 14.92
N SER A 172 17.62 12.26 14.46
CA SER A 172 18.82 11.81 13.73
C SER A 172 18.86 12.44 12.33
N ILE A 173 17.71 12.41 11.62
CA ILE A 173 17.57 12.98 10.27
C ILE A 173 17.90 14.48 10.25
N LEU A 174 17.41 15.27 11.22
CA LEU A 174 17.66 16.72 11.28
C LEU A 174 19.14 17.05 11.44
N SER A 175 19.89 16.26 12.20
CA SER A 175 21.34 16.45 12.37
C SER A 175 22.08 16.25 11.05
N LEU A 176 21.69 15.22 10.28
CA LEU A 176 22.30 14.92 8.99
C LEU A 176 21.86 15.89 7.88
N LEU A 177 20.60 16.32 7.88
CA LEU A 177 20.11 17.37 6.98
C LEU A 177 20.81 18.71 7.23
N PHE A 178 21.17 19.02 8.48
CA PHE A 178 21.94 20.21 8.81
C PHE A 178 23.34 20.17 8.18
N LEU A 179 24.02 19.02 8.22
CA LEU A 179 25.31 18.83 7.55
C LEU A 179 25.19 19.03 6.04
N LEU A 180 24.18 18.41 5.41
CA LEU A 180 23.91 18.58 3.98
C LEU A 180 23.60 20.05 3.64
N PHE A 181 22.81 20.74 4.46
CA PHE A 181 22.49 22.14 4.28
C PHE A 181 23.72 23.04 4.38
N LEU A 182 24.61 22.79 5.35
CA LEU A 182 25.88 23.51 5.47
C LEU A 182 26.76 23.31 4.23
N PHE A 183 26.84 22.07 3.73
CA PHE A 183 27.56 21.76 2.49
C PHE A 183 26.96 22.53 1.29
N MET A 184 25.63 22.50 1.12
CA MET A 184 24.94 23.25 0.08
C MET A 184 25.19 24.75 0.19
N LEU A 185 25.21 25.30 1.41
CA LEU A 185 25.47 26.71 1.67
C LEU A 185 26.87 27.10 1.21
N ILE A 186 27.90 26.31 1.54
CA ILE A 186 29.28 26.57 1.12
C ILE A 186 29.39 26.64 -0.41
N PHE A 187 28.82 25.65 -1.11
CA PHE A 187 28.88 25.61 -2.57
C PHE A 187 27.99 26.65 -3.23
N ALA A 188 26.85 27.02 -2.63
CA ALA A 188 26.01 28.10 -3.13
C ALA A 188 26.75 29.44 -3.04
N LEU A 189 27.38 29.74 -1.90
CA LEU A 189 28.17 30.95 -1.73
C LEU A 189 29.37 30.98 -2.69
N LEU A 190 30.10 29.87 -2.83
CA LEU A 190 31.20 29.75 -3.79
C LEU A 190 30.70 29.97 -5.23
N GLY A 191 29.56 29.36 -5.60
CA GLY A 191 28.94 29.52 -6.92
C GLY A 191 28.54 30.97 -7.20
N MET A 192 28.01 31.70 -6.20
CA MET A 192 27.74 33.14 -6.35
C MET A 192 29.02 33.95 -6.59
N GLN A 193 30.13 33.60 -5.93
CA GLN A 193 31.41 34.30 -6.14
C GLN A 193 32.03 34.00 -7.52
N LEU A 194 31.80 32.80 -8.06
CA LEU A 194 32.35 32.38 -9.35
C LEU A 194 31.47 32.76 -10.55
N PHE A 195 30.14 32.76 -10.39
CA PHE A 195 29.18 32.85 -11.51
C PHE A 195 28.08 33.91 -11.30
N GLY A 196 28.10 34.66 -10.20
CA GLY A 196 27.06 35.65 -9.90
C GLY A 196 27.02 36.78 -10.93
N GLY A 197 25.91 36.92 -11.66
CA GLY A 197 25.73 37.92 -12.70
C GLY A 197 26.33 37.57 -14.06
N GLU A 198 27.08 36.46 -14.16
CA GLU A 198 27.78 36.05 -15.38
C GLU A 198 26.89 35.26 -16.34
N PHE A 199 25.74 34.74 -15.88
CA PHE A 199 24.78 33.98 -16.69
C PHE A 199 23.89 34.93 -17.53
N ASN A 200 24.51 35.82 -18.28
CA ASN A 200 23.86 36.79 -19.15
C ASN A 200 24.17 36.48 -20.61
N PHE A 201 23.39 35.57 -21.21
CA PHE A 201 23.56 35.13 -22.59
C PHE A 201 22.64 35.91 -23.55
N ASP A 202 23.02 35.98 -24.82
CA ASP A 202 22.21 36.61 -25.87
C ASP A 202 20.85 35.94 -26.06
N ASP A 203 20.77 34.63 -25.79
CA ASP A 203 19.55 33.83 -25.86
C ASP A 203 18.62 34.03 -24.64
N GLY A 204 19.05 34.85 -23.67
CA GLY A 204 18.36 35.11 -22.42
C GLY A 204 19.04 34.46 -21.21
N LYS A 205 18.60 34.89 -20.03
CA LYS A 205 19.10 34.39 -18.75
C LYS A 205 18.39 33.09 -18.35
N PRO A 206 19.12 32.00 -18.06
CA PRO A 206 18.52 30.75 -17.61
C PRO A 206 17.87 30.91 -16.22
N SER A 207 16.83 30.11 -15.95
CA SER A 207 16.14 30.07 -14.67
C SER A 207 17.08 29.66 -13.53
N GLN A 208 17.91 28.64 -13.78
CA GLN A 208 19.01 28.18 -12.94
C GLN A 208 20.20 29.15 -13.07
N ASN A 209 20.49 29.89 -12.01
CA ASN A 209 21.59 30.87 -12.00
C ASN A 209 22.05 31.14 -10.56
N PHE A 210 23.22 31.78 -10.44
CA PHE A 210 23.90 32.06 -9.18
C PHE A 210 23.81 33.53 -8.74
N ASP A 211 22.85 34.30 -9.24
CA ASP A 211 22.77 35.75 -8.98
C ASP A 211 22.23 36.11 -7.61
N THR A 212 21.44 35.22 -7.01
CA THR A 212 20.84 35.44 -5.69
C THR A 212 21.02 34.20 -4.83
N PHE A 213 21.14 34.39 -3.52
CA PHE A 213 21.37 33.31 -2.58
C PHE A 213 20.37 32.14 -2.70
N VAL A 214 19.07 32.45 -2.79
CA VAL A 214 18.03 31.40 -2.89
C VAL A 214 18.11 30.67 -4.24
N LYS A 215 18.35 31.37 -5.34
CA LYS A 215 18.51 30.72 -6.66
C LYS A 215 19.78 29.89 -6.73
N ALA A 216 20.89 30.38 -6.17
CA ALA A 216 22.14 29.62 -6.06
C ALA A 216 21.94 28.34 -5.23
N LEU A 217 21.23 28.44 -4.10
CA LEU A 217 20.91 27.28 -3.25
C LEU A 217 20.04 26.26 -3.99
N LEU A 218 19.02 26.69 -4.73
CA LEU A 218 18.19 25.81 -5.56
C LEU A 218 18.97 25.17 -6.71
N THR A 219 19.87 25.93 -7.34
CA THR A 219 20.74 25.43 -8.42
C THR A 219 21.71 24.38 -7.90
N VAL A 220 22.33 24.59 -6.73
CA VAL A 220 23.17 23.59 -6.06
C VAL A 220 22.35 22.36 -5.67
N PHE A 221 21.13 22.55 -5.15
CA PHE A 221 20.24 21.43 -4.84
C PHE A 221 19.90 20.62 -6.10
N GLN A 222 19.61 21.27 -7.24
CA GLN A 222 19.40 20.58 -8.51
C GLN A 222 20.62 19.75 -8.94
N ILE A 223 21.83 20.32 -8.86
CA ILE A 223 23.06 19.58 -9.17
C ILE A 223 23.23 18.36 -8.26
N LEU A 224 22.90 18.47 -6.97
CA LEU A 224 22.93 17.35 -6.01
C LEU A 224 21.88 16.27 -6.29
N THR A 225 20.74 16.63 -6.87
CA THR A 225 19.75 15.63 -7.30
C THR A 225 20.20 14.84 -8.53
N GLY A 226 21.25 15.29 -9.22
CA GLY A 226 21.74 14.68 -10.46
C GLY A 226 20.89 15.01 -11.69
N GLU A 227 19.93 15.93 -11.56
CA GLU A 227 19.01 16.30 -12.64
C GLU A 227 19.54 17.49 -13.42
N ASP A 228 19.76 17.29 -14.72
CA ASP A 228 20.20 18.31 -15.69
C ASP A 228 21.39 19.17 -15.21
N TRP A 229 22.28 18.56 -14.40
CA TRP A 229 23.46 19.23 -13.84
C TRP A 229 24.51 19.57 -14.90
N ASN A 230 24.52 18.81 -15.99
CA ASN A 230 25.36 19.03 -17.16
C ASN A 230 24.96 20.31 -17.91
N ALA A 231 23.67 20.62 -18.04
CA ALA A 231 23.21 21.87 -18.65
C ALA A 231 23.71 23.09 -17.87
N ILE A 232 23.59 23.06 -16.54
CA ILE A 232 24.10 24.13 -15.66
C ILE A 232 25.64 24.26 -15.78
N MET A 233 26.35 23.13 -15.89
CA MET A 233 27.79 23.13 -16.13
C MET A 233 28.16 23.74 -17.50
N TYR A 234 27.40 23.43 -18.56
CA TYR A 234 27.62 24.00 -19.88
C TYR A 234 27.43 25.52 -19.87
N ASP A 235 26.41 26.01 -19.18
CA ASP A 235 26.20 27.46 -18.98
C ASP A 235 27.35 28.09 -18.18
N GLY A 236 27.84 27.41 -17.13
CA GLY A 236 29.00 27.87 -16.35
C GLY A 236 30.31 27.95 -17.16
N ILE A 237 30.54 27.00 -18.07
CA ILE A 237 31.69 27.05 -18.98
C ILE A 237 31.50 28.17 -20.01
N ARG A 238 30.29 28.32 -20.56
CA ARG A 238 29.95 29.34 -21.55
C ARG A 238 30.12 30.75 -20.97
N SER A 239 29.68 30.99 -19.74
CA SER A 239 29.77 32.30 -19.09
C SER A 239 31.22 32.73 -18.86
N GLN A 240 32.13 31.78 -18.66
CA GLN A 240 33.56 32.03 -18.38
C GLN A 240 34.44 32.04 -19.65
N GLY A 241 33.89 32.43 -20.79
CA GLY A 241 34.62 32.52 -22.06
C GLY A 241 34.62 31.25 -22.92
N GLY A 242 33.87 30.21 -22.52
CA GLY A 242 33.72 28.97 -23.28
C GLY A 242 34.91 28.02 -23.17
N VAL A 243 34.85 26.90 -23.89
CA VAL A 243 35.82 25.80 -23.78
C VAL A 243 37.24 26.24 -24.16
N ASN A 244 37.38 27.10 -25.17
CA ASN A 244 38.68 27.47 -25.75
C ASN A 244 39.38 28.63 -25.02
N ASN A 245 38.66 29.47 -24.29
CA ASN A 245 39.23 30.68 -23.66
C ASN A 245 39.42 30.53 -22.14
N GLY A 246 39.57 29.29 -21.64
CA GLY A 246 39.83 29.01 -20.22
C GLY A 246 38.59 28.70 -19.37
N GLY A 247 37.37 28.87 -19.90
CA GLY A 247 36.13 28.53 -19.20
C GLY A 247 36.02 27.04 -18.80
N PHE A 248 36.76 26.17 -19.50
CA PHE A 248 36.81 24.73 -19.19
C PHE A 248 37.25 24.45 -17.73
N ILE A 249 38.11 25.28 -17.12
CA ILE A 249 38.59 25.04 -15.74
C ILE A 249 37.45 25.06 -14.71
N TYR A 250 36.38 25.80 -14.98
CA TYR A 250 35.23 25.93 -14.08
C TYR A 250 34.38 24.67 -14.03
N CYS A 251 34.57 23.71 -14.95
CA CYS A 251 33.94 22.39 -14.83
C CYS A 251 34.33 21.67 -13.52
N ILE A 252 35.51 21.99 -12.97
CA ILE A 252 35.99 21.43 -11.69
C ILE A 252 35.03 21.75 -10.54
N TYR A 253 34.45 22.96 -10.50
CA TYR A 253 33.46 23.31 -9.47
C TYR A 253 32.28 22.33 -9.49
N PHE A 254 31.71 22.06 -10.67
CA PHE A 254 30.56 21.18 -10.84
C PHE A 254 30.93 19.72 -10.56
N ILE A 255 32.09 19.25 -11.04
CA ILE A 255 32.56 17.88 -10.78
C ILE A 255 32.78 17.65 -9.29
N LEU A 256 33.41 18.58 -8.58
CA LEU A 256 33.61 18.47 -7.13
C LEU A 256 32.29 18.53 -6.38
N LEU A 257 31.36 19.39 -6.80
CA LEU A 257 30.03 19.47 -6.20
C LEU A 257 29.27 18.15 -6.36
N VAL A 258 29.25 17.56 -7.55
CA VAL A 258 28.59 16.26 -7.80
C VAL A 258 29.28 15.14 -7.01
N LEU A 259 30.61 15.07 -7.05
CA LEU A 259 31.38 14.00 -6.40
C LEU A 259 31.24 14.05 -4.88
N PHE A 260 31.59 15.18 -4.26
CA PHE A 260 31.52 15.31 -2.80
C PHE A 260 30.09 15.40 -2.29
N GLY A 261 29.19 16.01 -3.08
CA GLY A 261 27.78 16.11 -2.77
C GLY A 261 27.09 14.76 -2.73
N ASN A 262 27.24 13.95 -3.77
CA ASN A 262 26.66 12.61 -3.82
C ASN A 262 27.32 11.67 -2.81
N TYR A 263 28.62 11.83 -2.54
CA TYR A 263 29.28 11.10 -1.45
C TYR A 263 28.67 11.46 -0.08
N THR A 264 28.43 12.74 0.17
CA THR A 264 27.77 13.21 1.40
C THR A 264 26.35 12.69 1.50
N LEU A 265 25.56 12.74 0.42
CA LEU A 265 24.21 12.20 0.36
C LEU A 265 24.19 10.69 0.62
N LEU A 266 25.11 9.94 0.02
CA LEU A 266 25.22 8.49 0.23
C LEU A 266 25.53 8.16 1.70
N ASN A 267 26.45 8.88 2.33
CA ASN A 267 26.79 8.68 3.74
C ASN A 267 25.61 9.04 4.68
N VAL A 268 24.87 10.11 4.37
CA VAL A 268 23.65 10.47 5.09
C VAL A 268 22.58 9.38 4.94
N PHE A 269 22.36 8.90 3.72
CA PHE A 269 21.40 7.83 3.44
C PHE A 269 21.78 6.53 4.16
N LEU A 270 23.05 6.12 4.07
CA LEU A 270 23.57 4.92 4.75
C LEU A 270 23.41 5.02 6.26
N ALA A 271 23.74 6.16 6.87
CA ALA A 271 23.57 6.37 8.30
C ALA A 271 22.09 6.20 8.72
N ILE A 272 21.17 6.83 8.00
CA ILE A 272 19.72 6.71 8.27
C ILE A 272 19.23 5.27 8.06
N ALA A 273 19.68 4.60 7.00
CA ALA A 273 19.28 3.23 6.69
C ALA A 273 19.77 2.25 7.76
N VAL A 274 21.01 2.40 8.24
CA VAL A 274 21.58 1.59 9.32
C VAL A 274 20.85 1.83 10.63
N ASP A 275 20.61 3.09 11.01
CA ASP A 275 19.86 3.43 12.22
C ASP A 275 18.44 2.83 12.17
N ASN A 276 17.75 2.93 11.03
CA ASN A 276 16.42 2.39 10.87
C ASN A 276 16.39 0.86 10.86
N LEU A 277 17.39 0.21 10.26
CA LEU A 277 17.50 -1.25 10.26
C LEU A 277 17.79 -1.78 11.67
N ALA A 278 18.68 -1.13 12.41
CA ALA A 278 18.95 -1.45 13.81
C ALA A 278 17.69 -1.32 14.68
N ASN A 279 16.97 -0.19 14.57
CA ASN A 279 15.72 0.02 15.29
C ASN A 279 14.64 -0.99 14.91
N ALA A 280 14.55 -1.39 13.63
CA ALA A 280 13.59 -2.39 13.17
C ALA A 280 13.91 -3.78 13.74
N GLN A 281 15.18 -4.17 13.77
CA GLN A 281 15.63 -5.43 14.38
C GLN A 281 15.32 -5.48 15.88
N GLU A 282 15.57 -4.38 16.59
CA GLU A 282 15.23 -4.24 18.01
C GLU A 282 13.72 -4.35 18.26
N LEU A 283 12.90 -3.71 17.41
CA LEU A 283 11.43 -3.82 17.52
C LEU A 283 10.95 -5.26 17.29
N THR A 284 11.42 -5.94 16.24
CA THR A 284 11.02 -7.33 15.97
C THR A 284 11.45 -8.27 17.09
N ALA A 285 12.65 -8.07 17.66
CA ALA A 285 13.11 -8.87 18.78
C ALA A 285 12.24 -8.65 20.04
N ALA A 286 11.81 -7.40 20.29
CA ALA A 286 10.92 -7.08 21.40
C ALA A 286 9.50 -7.66 21.21
N GLU A 287 8.96 -7.60 19.98
CA GLU A 287 7.67 -8.21 19.63
C GLU A 287 7.71 -9.73 19.80
N GLU A 288 8.75 -10.41 19.30
CA GLU A 288 8.94 -11.85 19.49
C GLU A 288 9.08 -12.24 20.97
N GLU A 289 9.74 -11.41 21.78
CA GLU A 289 9.85 -11.63 23.22
C GLU A 289 8.50 -11.45 23.93
N GLU A 290 7.70 -10.45 23.53
CA GLU A 290 6.35 -10.23 24.06
C GLU A 290 5.40 -11.36 23.67
N GLU A 291 5.43 -11.84 22.41
CA GLU A 291 4.66 -12.99 21.96
C GLU A 291 5.03 -14.26 22.73
N LYS A 292 6.32 -14.52 22.96
CA LYS A 292 6.76 -15.65 23.80
C LYS A 292 6.24 -15.53 25.23
N ARG A 293 6.34 -14.35 25.85
CA ARG A 293 5.81 -14.13 27.21
C ARG A 293 4.29 -14.33 27.29
N LEU A 294 3.54 -13.93 26.27
CA LEU A 294 2.11 -14.17 26.17
C LEU A 294 1.79 -15.66 25.99
N ALA A 295 2.54 -16.36 25.14
CA ALA A 295 2.39 -17.81 24.96
C ALA A 295 2.69 -18.59 26.25
N ASP A 296 3.76 -18.22 26.97
CA ASP A 296 4.10 -18.82 28.26
C ASP A 296 3.01 -18.57 29.31
N GLN A 297 2.43 -17.35 29.36
CA GLN A 297 1.31 -17.04 30.25
C GLN A 297 0.07 -17.87 29.93
N LEU A 298 -0.28 -18.04 28.65
CA LEU A 298 -1.41 -18.87 28.23
C LEU A 298 -1.19 -20.35 28.59
N ALA A 299 0.02 -20.87 28.38
CA ALA A 299 0.38 -22.24 28.74
C ALA A 299 0.32 -22.46 30.28
N GLU A 300 0.74 -21.48 31.09
CA GLU A 300 0.57 -21.55 32.54
C GLU A 300 -0.90 -21.53 32.98
N GLU A 301 -1.74 -20.71 32.34
CA GLU A 301 -3.18 -20.67 32.62
C GLU A 301 -3.87 -21.97 32.23
N GLU A 302 -3.49 -22.58 31.10
CA GLU A 302 -4.00 -23.88 30.65
C GLU A 302 -3.58 -25.02 31.59
N ASN A 303 -2.32 -25.05 32.02
CA ASN A 303 -1.84 -26.02 33.00
C ASN A 303 -2.53 -25.87 34.37
N LYS A 304 -2.78 -24.64 34.84
CA LYS A 304 -3.57 -24.39 36.06
C LYS A 304 -5.03 -24.86 35.90
N ALA A 305 -5.68 -24.56 34.78
CA ALA A 305 -7.04 -25.01 34.52
C ALA A 305 -7.17 -26.54 34.44
N THR A 306 -6.15 -27.20 33.88
CA THR A 306 -6.09 -28.67 33.79
C THR A 306 -5.85 -29.29 35.18
N GLY A 307 -4.90 -28.76 35.96
CA GLY A 307 -4.62 -29.22 37.33
C GLY A 307 -5.77 -28.95 38.32
N ASP A 308 -6.51 -27.85 38.16
CA ASP A 308 -7.72 -27.57 38.94
C ASP A 308 -8.85 -28.54 38.57
N SER A 309 -8.95 -28.96 37.31
CA SER A 309 -9.92 -29.97 36.85
C SER A 309 -9.57 -31.36 37.39
N GLU A 310 -8.30 -31.78 37.34
CA GLU A 310 -7.83 -33.05 37.90
C GLU A 310 -8.06 -33.12 39.43
N ASN A 311 -7.76 -32.04 40.16
CA ASN A 311 -8.07 -31.95 41.60
C ASN A 311 -9.57 -32.03 41.92
N LEU A 312 -10.41 -31.47 41.05
CA LEU A 312 -11.87 -31.54 41.20
C LEU A 312 -12.38 -32.97 40.97
N GLU A 313 -11.84 -33.66 39.97
CA GLU A 313 -12.14 -35.07 39.68
C GLU A 313 -11.69 -35.99 40.82
N GLU A 314 -10.48 -35.81 41.35
CA GLU A 314 -9.96 -36.62 42.45
C GLU A 314 -10.82 -36.46 43.72
N LYS A 315 -11.19 -35.22 44.08
CA LYS A 315 -12.11 -34.94 45.21
C LYS A 315 -13.51 -35.50 45.00
N THR A 316 -14.00 -35.60 43.76
CA THR A 316 -15.31 -36.22 43.50
C THR A 316 -15.25 -37.73 43.57
N VAL A 317 -14.16 -38.36 43.10
CA VAL A 317 -13.93 -39.81 43.22
C VAL A 317 -13.83 -40.25 44.68
N ASP A 318 -13.12 -39.50 45.52
CA ASP A 318 -12.99 -39.83 46.95
C ASP A 318 -14.32 -39.71 47.70
N LYS A 319 -15.10 -38.65 47.47
CA LYS A 319 -16.46 -38.51 48.03
C LYS A 319 -17.37 -39.67 47.61
N ASN A 320 -17.24 -40.10 46.36
CA ASN A 320 -17.99 -41.20 45.79
C ASN A 320 -17.60 -42.56 46.40
N LYS A 321 -16.30 -42.81 46.65
CA LYS A 321 -15.84 -43.98 47.41
C LYS A 321 -16.38 -44.01 48.84
N GLN A 322 -16.34 -42.88 49.52
CA GLN A 322 -16.82 -42.75 50.90
C GLN A 322 -18.33 -43.03 51.00
N ALA A 323 -19.12 -42.49 50.07
CA ALA A 323 -20.56 -42.77 49.98
C ALA A 323 -20.86 -44.26 49.68
N VAL A 324 -20.03 -44.93 48.88
CA VAL A 324 -20.17 -46.37 48.58
C VAL A 324 -19.79 -47.24 49.78
N ASP A 325 -18.76 -46.87 50.53
CA ASP A 325 -18.35 -47.59 51.74
C ASP A 325 -19.38 -47.45 52.88
N ASP A 326 -19.98 -46.26 53.03
CA ASP A 326 -21.08 -46.03 53.96
C ASP A 326 -22.35 -46.81 53.57
N ALA A 327 -22.64 -46.91 52.27
CA ALA A 327 -23.74 -47.74 51.76
C ALA A 327 -23.52 -49.24 52.02
N ARG A 328 -22.27 -49.71 51.96
CA ARG A 328 -21.88 -51.12 52.18
C ARG A 328 -22.07 -51.57 53.63
N ARG A 329 -22.09 -50.64 54.59
CA ARG A 329 -22.31 -50.90 56.02
C ARG A 329 -23.80 -50.91 56.42
N SER A 330 -24.71 -50.51 55.54
CA SER A 330 -26.15 -50.52 55.80
C SER A 330 -26.77 -51.92 55.59
N THR A 331 -27.67 -52.34 56.49
CA THR A 331 -28.36 -53.65 56.49
C THR A 331 -29.68 -53.66 55.71
N ASP A 332 -30.03 -52.57 55.04
CA ASP A 332 -31.32 -52.40 54.34
C ASP A 332 -31.18 -52.58 52.82
N GLU A 333 -31.79 -53.63 52.27
CA GLU A 333 -31.61 -54.09 50.88
C GLU A 333 -32.28 -53.15 49.85
N SER A 334 -33.35 -52.45 50.26
CA SER A 334 -34.09 -51.48 49.44
C SER A 334 -33.30 -50.18 49.23
N PHE A 335 -32.68 -49.68 50.30
CA PHE A 335 -31.82 -48.50 50.26
C PHE A 335 -30.59 -48.74 49.37
N ARG A 336 -30.01 -49.94 49.45
CA ARG A 336 -28.81 -50.34 48.70
C ARG A 336 -29.05 -50.38 47.17
N LYS A 337 -30.20 -50.88 46.71
CA LYS A 337 -30.55 -50.87 45.27
C LYS A 337 -30.77 -49.46 44.73
N THR A 338 -31.51 -48.63 45.46
CA THR A 338 -31.82 -47.24 45.06
C THR A 338 -30.56 -46.37 44.99
N LEU A 339 -29.61 -46.59 45.91
CA LEU A 339 -28.34 -45.86 45.92
C LEU A 339 -27.43 -46.27 44.74
N ILE A 340 -27.34 -47.57 44.42
CA ILE A 340 -26.55 -48.08 43.29
C ILE A 340 -27.09 -47.57 41.95
N GLU A 341 -28.41 -47.52 41.80
CA GLU A 341 -29.08 -47.03 40.60
C GLU A 341 -28.86 -45.51 40.38
N ASN A 342 -28.94 -44.72 41.46
CA ASN A 342 -28.61 -43.30 41.43
C ASN A 342 -27.11 -43.05 41.14
N PHE A 343 -26.23 -43.93 41.61
CA PHE A 343 -24.79 -43.85 41.36
C PHE A 343 -24.43 -44.20 39.90
N GLN A 344 -25.03 -45.25 39.34
CA GLN A 344 -24.85 -45.63 37.93
C GLN A 344 -25.35 -44.54 36.97
N ASN A 345 -26.50 -43.93 37.28
CA ASN A 345 -27.05 -42.82 36.49
C ASN A 345 -26.18 -41.55 36.56
N GLY A 346 -25.57 -41.26 37.72
CA GLY A 346 -24.63 -40.15 37.88
C GLY A 346 -23.31 -40.33 37.12
N VAL A 347 -22.75 -41.54 37.13
CA VAL A 347 -21.51 -41.89 36.39
C VAL A 347 -21.73 -41.79 34.88
N GLN A 348 -22.87 -42.25 34.37
CA GLN A 348 -23.20 -42.18 32.95
C GLN A 348 -23.36 -40.72 32.45
N SER A 349 -23.89 -39.83 33.30
CA SER A 349 -24.03 -38.40 32.99
C SER A 349 -22.67 -37.68 32.91
N ASN A 350 -21.74 -38.01 33.81
CA ASN A 350 -20.38 -37.46 33.79
C ASN A 350 -19.56 -37.97 32.60
N TYR A 351 -19.68 -39.25 32.23
CA TYR A 351 -18.99 -39.82 31.07
C TYR A 351 -19.40 -39.10 29.76
N ASN A 352 -20.69 -38.84 29.59
CA ASN A 352 -21.20 -38.09 28.43
C ASN A 352 -20.74 -36.61 28.41
N MET A 353 -20.48 -36.01 29.58
CA MET A 353 -19.99 -34.63 29.68
C MET A 353 -18.49 -34.53 29.34
N ILE A 354 -17.68 -35.47 29.83
CA ILE A 354 -16.25 -35.58 29.52
C ILE A 354 -16.04 -35.87 28.03
N GLN A 355 -16.85 -36.75 27.43
CA GLN A 355 -16.79 -37.04 25.99
C GLN A 355 -17.13 -35.81 25.13
N LYS A 356 -18.06 -34.96 25.60
CA LYS A 356 -18.38 -33.67 24.97
C LYS A 356 -17.25 -32.65 25.10
N PHE A 357 -16.53 -32.65 26.23
CA PHE A 357 -15.40 -31.76 26.47
C PHE A 357 -14.17 -32.16 25.62
N HIS A 358 -13.87 -33.46 25.52
CA HIS A 358 -12.82 -34.01 24.65
C HIS A 358 -13.08 -33.72 23.16
N SER A 359 -14.35 -33.79 22.73
CA SER A 359 -14.72 -33.43 21.34
C SER A 359 -14.56 -31.94 21.03
N ARG A 360 -14.57 -31.08 22.05
CA ARG A 360 -14.37 -29.63 21.94
C ARG A 360 -12.89 -29.24 21.97
N MET A 361 -12.06 -29.94 22.75
CA MET A 361 -10.60 -29.74 22.76
C MET A 361 -9.92 -30.27 21.47
N GLY A 362 -10.44 -31.35 20.88
CA GLY A 362 -9.96 -31.84 19.58
C GLY A 362 -10.10 -30.83 18.44
N HIS A 363 -10.98 -29.84 18.56
CA HIS A 363 -11.15 -28.76 17.58
C HIS A 363 -10.20 -27.57 17.78
N CYS A 364 -9.52 -27.45 18.94
CA CYS A 364 -8.51 -26.41 19.16
C CYS A 364 -7.10 -26.88 18.74
N ALA A 365 -6.82 -28.18 18.81
CA ALA A 365 -5.53 -28.76 18.39
C ALA A 365 -5.33 -28.80 16.85
N GLU A 366 -6.38 -28.55 16.06
CA GLU A 366 -6.29 -28.49 14.59
C GLU A 366 -5.86 -27.10 14.05
N LEU A 367 -5.66 -26.09 14.91
CA LEU A 367 -5.21 -24.76 14.46
C LEU A 367 -3.69 -24.53 14.51
N GLU A 368 -2.89 -25.41 15.13
CA GLU A 368 -1.43 -25.20 15.29
C GLU A 368 -0.53 -26.02 14.35
N THR A 369 -1.07 -26.78 13.40
CA THR A 369 -0.26 -27.55 12.42
C THR A 369 -0.26 -26.95 11.00
N SER A 370 -0.40 -25.63 10.88
CA SER A 370 -0.27 -24.93 9.60
C SER A 370 1.05 -24.16 9.43
N ALA A 371 2.17 -24.77 9.84
CA ALA A 371 3.48 -24.43 9.30
C ALA A 371 3.82 -25.41 8.17
N PRO A 372 4.24 -24.97 6.97
CA PRO A 372 4.65 -25.89 5.91
C PRO A 372 5.99 -26.54 6.31
N GLN A 373 5.92 -27.65 7.06
CA GLN A 373 7.05 -28.55 7.21
C GLN A 373 7.28 -29.24 5.87
N THR A 374 8.35 -28.83 5.18
CA THR A 374 8.92 -29.58 4.07
C THR A 374 9.39 -30.93 4.61
N ASP A 375 8.56 -31.96 4.44
CA ASP A 375 8.88 -33.36 4.74
C ASP A 375 10.16 -33.78 4.01
N LEU A 376 11.29 -33.77 4.72
CA LEU A 376 12.61 -34.16 4.18
C LEU A 376 12.83 -35.68 4.15
N ASN A 377 11.81 -36.51 4.42
CA ASN A 377 11.94 -37.96 4.58
C ASN A 377 10.93 -38.79 3.78
N LYS A 378 10.41 -38.29 2.65
CA LYS A 378 9.73 -39.17 1.68
C LYS A 378 10.77 -39.91 0.83
N PRO A 379 10.69 -41.25 0.71
CA PRO A 379 11.53 -41.99 -0.21
C PRO A 379 11.32 -41.44 -1.63
N ILE A 380 12.41 -41.33 -2.39
CA ILE A 380 12.43 -40.83 -3.77
C ILE A 380 11.59 -41.76 -4.65
N SER A 381 10.29 -41.51 -4.70
CA SER A 381 9.35 -42.10 -5.64
C SER A 381 9.51 -41.40 -6.98
N PHE A 382 9.88 -42.15 -8.01
CA PHE A 382 9.88 -41.69 -9.40
C PHE A 382 8.45 -41.29 -9.79
N GLY A 383 8.20 -39.98 -9.93
CA GLY A 383 6.93 -39.43 -10.40
C GLY A 383 5.94 -39.10 -9.28
N LYS A 384 5.11 -38.07 -9.53
CA LYS A 384 4.01 -37.69 -8.63
C LYS A 384 2.96 -38.81 -8.63
N PRO A 385 2.42 -39.22 -7.47
CA PRO A 385 1.40 -40.27 -7.42
C PRO A 385 0.14 -39.85 -8.16
N MET A 386 -0.50 -40.80 -8.84
CA MET A 386 -1.73 -40.56 -9.58
C MET A 386 -2.91 -40.30 -8.63
N LEU A 387 -3.69 -39.25 -8.89
CA LEU A 387 -4.79 -38.85 -8.01
C LEU A 387 -5.92 -39.92 -7.99
N PRO A 388 -6.42 -40.33 -6.81
CA PRO A 388 -7.39 -41.42 -6.68
C PRO A 388 -8.80 -41.07 -7.18
N TYR A 389 -9.08 -39.79 -7.38
CA TYR A 389 -10.38 -39.28 -7.84
C TYR A 389 -10.53 -39.39 -9.36
N SER A 390 -11.75 -39.62 -9.85
CA SER A 390 -12.05 -39.64 -11.29
C SER A 390 -11.89 -38.25 -11.92
N SER A 391 -11.19 -38.13 -13.05
CA SER A 391 -11.08 -36.88 -13.81
C SER A 391 -12.27 -36.71 -14.76
N MET A 392 -12.84 -35.50 -14.82
CA MET A 392 -14.03 -35.14 -15.64
C MET A 392 -15.26 -36.04 -15.42
N PHE A 393 -15.32 -36.81 -14.32
CA PHE A 393 -16.32 -37.86 -14.06
C PHE A 393 -16.40 -39.00 -15.09
N ILE A 394 -15.49 -39.03 -16.08
CA ILE A 394 -15.46 -40.02 -17.17
C ILE A 394 -14.22 -40.92 -17.07
N PHE A 395 -13.10 -40.39 -16.58
CA PHE A 395 -11.83 -41.12 -16.50
C PHE A 395 -11.51 -41.53 -15.05
N SER A 396 -11.86 -42.77 -14.70
CA SER A 396 -11.43 -43.40 -13.45
C SER A 396 -9.90 -43.59 -13.41
N SER A 397 -9.33 -43.73 -12.21
CA SER A 397 -7.89 -43.95 -11.98
C SER A 397 -7.33 -45.24 -12.62
N THR A 398 -8.22 -46.14 -13.06
CA THR A 398 -7.89 -47.38 -13.77
C THR A 398 -7.91 -47.26 -15.29
N ASN A 399 -8.36 -46.14 -15.86
CA ASN A 399 -8.52 -45.98 -17.29
C ASN A 399 -7.15 -45.94 -18.02
N PRO A 400 -6.94 -46.73 -19.10
CA PRO A 400 -5.67 -46.78 -19.83
C PRO A 400 -5.27 -45.43 -20.43
N VAL A 401 -6.23 -44.61 -20.87
CA VAL A 401 -5.97 -43.29 -21.45
C VAL A 401 -5.37 -42.35 -20.41
N ARG A 402 -5.93 -42.33 -19.20
CA ARG A 402 -5.41 -41.50 -18.10
C ARG A 402 -4.03 -41.95 -17.65
N ARG A 403 -3.78 -43.27 -17.58
CA ARG A 403 -2.46 -43.84 -17.27
C ARG A 403 -1.41 -43.45 -18.31
N PHE A 404 -1.79 -43.47 -19.58
CA PHE A 404 -0.92 -43.01 -20.66
C PHE A 404 -0.64 -41.50 -20.57
N CYS A 405 -1.65 -40.65 -20.36
CA CYS A 405 -1.44 -39.21 -20.17
C CYS A 405 -0.54 -38.91 -18.97
N HIS A 406 -0.76 -39.59 -17.85
CA HIS A 406 0.08 -39.46 -16.65
C HIS A 406 1.52 -39.91 -16.88
N PHE A 407 1.72 -40.99 -17.66
CA PHE A 407 3.06 -41.42 -18.08
C PHE A 407 3.74 -40.32 -18.90
N VAL A 408 3.06 -39.80 -19.94
CA VAL A 408 3.61 -38.76 -20.84
C VAL A 408 3.95 -37.47 -20.09
N VAL A 409 3.06 -36.97 -19.24
CA VAL A 409 3.27 -35.70 -18.51
C VAL A 409 4.42 -35.79 -17.50
N ASN A 410 4.71 -36.97 -16.95
CA ASN A 410 5.82 -37.19 -16.02
C ASN A 410 7.16 -37.52 -16.72
N LEU A 411 7.22 -37.63 -18.05
CA LEU A 411 8.48 -37.87 -18.76
C LEU A 411 9.40 -36.65 -18.67
N ARG A 412 10.66 -36.88 -18.28
CA ARG A 412 11.70 -35.84 -18.24
C ARG A 412 11.92 -35.18 -19.62
N PHE A 413 11.80 -35.95 -20.70
CA PHE A 413 11.92 -35.42 -22.06
C PHE A 413 10.73 -34.53 -22.47
N PHE A 414 9.54 -34.80 -21.94
CA PHE A 414 8.36 -33.98 -22.21
C PHE A 414 8.55 -32.57 -21.63
N ASP A 415 9.06 -32.50 -20.40
CA ASP A 415 9.37 -31.22 -19.76
C ASP A 415 10.47 -30.43 -20.48
N LEU A 416 11.54 -31.10 -20.92
CA LEU A 416 12.60 -30.47 -21.72
C LEU A 416 12.07 -29.98 -23.07
N PHE A 417 11.23 -30.78 -23.74
CA PHE A 417 10.61 -30.41 -25.01
C PHE A 417 9.74 -29.16 -24.89
N ILE A 418 8.85 -29.10 -23.89
CA ILE A 418 8.01 -27.93 -23.66
C ILE A 418 8.86 -26.69 -23.35
N MET A 419 9.96 -26.82 -22.62
CA MET A 419 10.88 -25.72 -22.37
C MET A 419 11.55 -25.19 -23.65
N ILE A 420 11.98 -26.07 -24.56
CA ILE A 420 12.52 -25.68 -25.87
C ILE A 420 11.46 -24.99 -26.72
N VAL A 421 10.21 -25.48 -26.69
CA VAL A 421 9.07 -24.86 -27.39
C VAL A 421 8.76 -23.47 -26.82
N ILE A 422 8.82 -23.27 -25.50
CA ILE A 422 8.66 -21.95 -24.88
C ILE A 422 9.79 -21.01 -25.33
N ALA A 423 11.05 -21.47 -25.31
CA ALA A 423 12.19 -20.66 -25.73
C ALA A 423 12.10 -20.23 -27.20
N SER A 424 11.80 -21.18 -28.10
CA SER A 424 11.60 -20.90 -29.54
C SER A 424 10.40 -20.00 -29.79
N SER A 425 9.30 -20.19 -29.06
CA SER A 425 8.15 -19.28 -29.12
C SER A 425 8.47 -17.86 -28.64
N SER A 426 9.36 -17.71 -27.66
CA SER A 426 9.75 -16.39 -27.14
C SER A 426 10.69 -15.69 -28.13
N LEU A 427 11.58 -16.45 -28.78
CA LEU A 427 12.44 -15.93 -29.85
C LEU A 427 11.63 -15.51 -31.08
N ALA A 428 10.58 -16.25 -31.43
CA ALA A 428 9.67 -15.87 -32.51
C ALA A 428 8.97 -14.54 -32.22
N LEU A 429 8.52 -14.30 -30.98
CA LEU A 429 7.93 -13.03 -30.57
C LEU A 429 8.94 -11.86 -30.66
N ALA A 430 10.20 -12.10 -30.29
CA ALA A 430 11.25 -11.10 -30.40
C ALA A 430 11.65 -10.78 -31.86
N ALA A 431 11.40 -11.70 -32.79
CA ALA A 431 11.71 -11.55 -34.20
C ALA A 431 10.62 -10.83 -35.01
N GLU A 432 9.46 -10.55 -34.42
CA GLU A 432 8.33 -9.89 -35.07
C GLU A 432 8.67 -8.44 -35.45
N ASP A 433 8.28 -8.03 -36.65
CA ASP A 433 8.45 -6.66 -37.12
C ASP A 433 7.27 -5.78 -36.67
N PRO A 434 7.49 -4.77 -35.81
CA PRO A 434 6.42 -3.90 -35.33
C PRO A 434 5.97 -2.87 -36.39
N VAL A 435 6.77 -2.60 -37.42
CA VAL A 435 6.49 -1.53 -38.39
C VAL A 435 5.70 -2.06 -39.59
N SER A 436 6.06 -3.24 -40.09
CA SER A 436 5.47 -3.81 -41.30
C SER A 436 4.71 -5.11 -41.02
N GLU A 437 3.40 -5.01 -40.75
CA GLU A 437 2.53 -6.15 -40.45
C GLU A 437 2.56 -7.25 -41.55
N LYS A 438 2.72 -6.89 -42.83
CA LYS A 438 2.66 -7.82 -43.98
C LYS A 438 4.03 -8.34 -44.45
N SER A 439 5.08 -8.19 -43.63
CA SER A 439 6.41 -8.70 -44.00
C SER A 439 6.38 -10.24 -44.19
N ILE A 440 7.18 -10.76 -45.13
CA ILE A 440 7.35 -12.21 -45.32
C ILE A 440 7.79 -12.88 -44.01
N ARG A 441 8.62 -12.19 -43.21
CA ARG A 441 9.03 -12.61 -41.88
C ARG A 441 7.81 -12.80 -40.95
N ASN A 442 6.91 -11.83 -40.89
CA ASN A 442 5.72 -11.90 -40.03
C ASN A 442 4.75 -12.98 -40.50
N CYS A 443 4.61 -13.19 -41.82
CA CYS A 443 3.82 -14.29 -42.38
C CYS A 443 4.36 -15.66 -41.94
N LEU A 444 5.68 -15.85 -41.98
CA LEU A 444 6.32 -17.08 -41.50
C LEU A 444 6.18 -17.25 -39.97
N LEU A 445 6.37 -16.17 -39.20
CA LEU A 445 6.23 -16.18 -37.74
C LEU A 445 4.80 -16.53 -37.30
N GLU A 446 3.78 -16.09 -38.06
CA GLU A 446 2.38 -16.44 -37.78
C GLU A 446 2.13 -17.95 -37.88
N TYR A 447 2.73 -18.62 -38.87
CA TYR A 447 2.67 -20.08 -38.98
C TYR A 447 3.32 -20.78 -37.79
N PHE A 448 4.51 -20.33 -37.37
CA PHE A 448 5.17 -20.85 -36.18
C PHE A 448 4.33 -20.65 -34.92
N ASP A 449 3.66 -19.50 -34.79
CA ASP A 449 2.79 -19.21 -33.65
C ASP A 449 1.57 -20.12 -33.58
N HIS A 450 1.01 -20.51 -34.72
CA HIS A 450 -0.03 -21.54 -34.80
C HIS A 450 0.50 -22.90 -34.33
N ALA A 451 1.68 -23.30 -34.81
CA ALA A 451 2.32 -24.54 -34.39
C ALA A 451 2.58 -24.58 -32.87
N PHE A 452 3.13 -23.51 -32.30
CA PHE A 452 3.35 -23.40 -30.85
C PHE A 452 2.04 -23.46 -30.06
N THR A 453 0.99 -22.79 -30.53
CA THR A 453 -0.33 -22.80 -29.88
C THR A 453 -0.93 -24.20 -29.85
N CYS A 454 -0.79 -24.98 -30.95
CA CYS A 454 -1.21 -26.37 -30.98
C CYS A 454 -0.46 -27.23 -29.96
N VAL A 455 0.87 -27.08 -29.85
CA VAL A 455 1.66 -27.80 -28.84
C VAL A 455 1.19 -27.49 -27.42
N PHE A 456 0.93 -26.21 -27.10
CA PHE A 456 0.43 -25.82 -25.78
C PHE A 456 -1.01 -26.26 -25.51
N ALA A 457 -1.87 -26.32 -26.53
CA ALA A 457 -3.21 -26.86 -26.41
C ALA A 457 -3.19 -28.37 -26.09
N ILE A 458 -2.28 -29.11 -26.72
CA ILE A 458 -2.06 -30.53 -26.42
C ILE A 458 -1.49 -30.70 -25.00
N GLU A 459 -0.51 -29.89 -24.60
CA GLU A 459 0.02 -29.88 -23.22
C GLU A 459 -1.10 -29.66 -22.19
N MET A 460 -1.97 -28.66 -22.42
CA MET A 460 -3.11 -28.35 -21.57
C MET A 460 -4.10 -29.52 -21.49
N LEU A 461 -4.44 -30.12 -22.64
CA LEU A 461 -5.36 -31.25 -22.70
C LEU A 461 -4.83 -32.47 -21.93
N LEU A 462 -3.55 -32.81 -22.11
CA LEU A 462 -2.91 -33.92 -21.38
C LEU A 462 -2.97 -33.70 -19.87
N LYS A 463 -2.70 -32.47 -19.40
CA LYS A 463 -2.77 -32.10 -17.98
C LYS A 463 -4.20 -32.10 -17.45
N LEU A 464 -5.19 -31.67 -18.22
CA LEU A 464 -6.61 -31.70 -17.83
C LEU A 464 -7.14 -33.14 -17.69
N ILE A 465 -6.68 -34.07 -18.52
CA ILE A 465 -7.06 -35.50 -18.42
C ILE A 465 -6.40 -36.16 -17.20
N ASP A 466 -5.13 -35.85 -16.93
CA ASP A 466 -4.38 -36.40 -15.79
C ASP A 466 -4.91 -35.86 -14.44
N LEU A 467 -4.95 -34.53 -14.30
CA LEU A 467 -5.25 -33.80 -13.08
C LEU A 467 -6.73 -33.43 -12.92
N GLY A 468 -7.60 -33.61 -13.92
CA GLY A 468 -8.99 -33.16 -13.85
C GLY A 468 -9.16 -31.62 -13.74
N VAL A 469 -10.41 -31.15 -13.73
CA VAL A 469 -10.71 -29.73 -14.01
C VAL A 469 -10.85 -28.87 -12.73
N PHE A 470 -11.86 -29.11 -11.88
CA PHE A 470 -12.19 -28.21 -10.76
C PHE A 470 -12.43 -28.85 -9.38
N LEU A 471 -12.96 -30.09 -9.30
CA LEU A 471 -13.60 -30.55 -8.06
C LEU A 471 -12.65 -30.87 -6.89
N HIS A 472 -11.47 -31.42 -7.14
CA HIS A 472 -10.58 -31.92 -6.08
C HIS A 472 -9.48 -30.91 -5.75
N PRO A 473 -8.86 -30.98 -4.55
CA PRO A 473 -7.87 -29.99 -4.10
C PRO A 473 -6.66 -29.87 -5.05
N ASP A 474 -6.23 -30.97 -5.69
CA ASP A 474 -5.12 -31.00 -6.66
C ASP A 474 -5.53 -30.85 -8.14
N SER A 475 -6.72 -30.29 -8.40
CA SER A 475 -7.23 -30.10 -9.76
C SER A 475 -6.45 -29.06 -10.57
N TYR A 476 -6.47 -29.19 -11.89
CA TYR A 476 -5.75 -28.30 -12.81
C TYR A 476 -6.05 -26.81 -12.57
N CYS A 477 -7.31 -26.41 -12.42
CA CYS A 477 -7.69 -25.00 -12.26
C CYS A 477 -7.46 -24.41 -10.86
N ARG A 478 -7.10 -25.23 -9.86
CA ARG A 478 -6.74 -24.74 -8.51
C ARG A 478 -5.27 -24.35 -8.38
N ASP A 479 -4.41 -24.83 -9.28
CA ASP A 479 -3.02 -24.38 -9.37
C ASP A 479 -2.95 -23.05 -10.12
N SER A 480 -2.56 -21.97 -9.44
CA SER A 480 -2.46 -20.61 -10.01
C SER A 480 -1.61 -20.56 -11.28
N TRP A 481 -0.60 -21.42 -11.41
CA TRP A 481 0.26 -21.49 -12.59
C TRP A 481 -0.45 -22.13 -13.80
N ASN A 482 -1.19 -23.21 -13.57
CA ASN A 482 -2.00 -23.84 -14.61
C ASN A 482 -3.11 -22.90 -15.09
N LEU A 483 -3.65 -22.04 -14.21
CA LEU A 483 -4.66 -21.06 -14.56
C LEU A 483 -4.12 -19.99 -15.53
N ILE A 484 -2.90 -19.47 -15.29
CA ILE A 484 -2.21 -18.55 -16.21
C ILE A 484 -1.96 -19.25 -17.55
N ASP A 485 -1.50 -20.50 -17.53
CA ASP A 485 -1.23 -21.29 -18.74
C ASP A 485 -2.49 -21.49 -19.58
N ALA A 486 -3.61 -21.83 -18.93
CA ALA A 486 -4.89 -21.97 -19.60
C ALA A 486 -5.38 -20.64 -20.18
N ALA A 487 -5.23 -19.52 -19.47
CA ALA A 487 -5.62 -18.21 -19.98
C ALA A 487 -4.87 -17.86 -21.28
N VAL A 488 -3.56 -18.15 -21.35
CA VAL A 488 -2.74 -17.92 -22.55
C VAL A 488 -3.18 -18.82 -23.71
N VAL A 489 -3.41 -20.11 -23.45
CA VAL A 489 -3.82 -21.08 -24.48
C VAL A 489 -5.23 -20.79 -24.98
N ILE A 490 -6.18 -20.52 -24.09
CA ILE A 490 -7.57 -20.19 -24.43
C ILE A 490 -7.62 -18.87 -25.22
N GLY A 491 -6.90 -17.84 -24.80
CA GLY A 491 -6.81 -16.57 -25.54
C GLY A 491 -6.29 -16.75 -26.96
N ALA A 492 -5.26 -17.59 -27.14
CA ALA A 492 -4.71 -17.94 -28.45
C ALA A 492 -5.69 -18.77 -29.29
N LEU A 493 -6.41 -19.72 -28.67
CA LEU A 493 -7.39 -20.56 -29.35
C LEU A 493 -8.61 -19.75 -29.83
N ILE A 494 -9.09 -18.79 -29.03
CA ILE A 494 -10.17 -17.87 -29.41
C ILE A 494 -9.77 -17.04 -30.65
N SER A 495 -8.53 -16.55 -30.67
CA SER A 495 -7.98 -15.83 -31.83
C SER A 495 -7.93 -16.71 -33.08
N PHE A 496 -7.49 -17.97 -32.92
CA PHE A 496 -7.40 -18.95 -33.99
C PHE A 496 -8.77 -19.36 -34.56
N ILE A 497 -9.71 -19.77 -33.69
CA ILE A 497 -11.05 -20.22 -34.06
C ILE A 497 -11.79 -19.09 -34.78
N ARG A 498 -11.68 -17.85 -34.30
CA ARG A 498 -12.36 -16.72 -34.95
C ARG A 498 -11.79 -16.42 -36.33
N SER A 499 -10.47 -16.54 -36.50
CA SER A 499 -9.82 -16.37 -37.81
C SER A 499 -10.36 -17.40 -38.83
N TYR A 500 -10.46 -18.67 -38.45
CA TYR A 500 -10.93 -19.74 -39.33
C TYR A 500 -12.46 -19.77 -39.52
N ALA A 501 -13.25 -19.56 -38.46
CA ALA A 501 -14.70 -19.70 -38.50
C ALA A 501 -15.42 -18.47 -39.07
N PHE A 502 -14.83 -17.27 -38.98
CA PHE A 502 -15.45 -16.02 -39.42
C PHE A 502 -14.69 -15.31 -40.55
N GLY A 503 -13.57 -15.86 -41.05
CA GLY A 503 -12.77 -15.30 -42.13
C GLY A 503 -13.42 -15.27 -43.53
N GLY A 504 -14.69 -15.70 -43.65
CA GLY A 504 -15.40 -15.79 -44.93
C GLY A 504 -16.62 -14.86 -45.12
N ARG A 505 -16.93 -13.97 -44.18
CA ARG A 505 -18.03 -12.99 -44.35
C ARG A 505 -17.53 -11.57 -44.09
N GLU A 506 -17.17 -10.89 -45.17
CA GLU A 506 -17.04 -9.43 -45.22
C GLU A 506 -18.41 -8.79 -44.91
N GLY A 507 -18.68 -8.57 -43.63
CA GLY A 507 -19.82 -7.83 -43.13
C GLY A 507 -19.33 -6.62 -42.34
N HIS A 508 -19.65 -5.43 -42.85
CA HIS A 508 -19.17 -4.08 -42.47
C HIS A 508 -19.43 -3.64 -41.00
N ALA A 509 -19.81 -4.53 -40.08
CA ALA A 509 -20.18 -4.22 -38.70
C ALA A 509 -19.15 -4.65 -37.63
N SER A 510 -18.02 -5.28 -38.00
CA SER A 510 -17.09 -5.88 -37.01
C SER A 510 -15.72 -5.18 -36.85
N ALA A 511 -15.53 -3.96 -37.36
CA ALA A 511 -14.25 -3.24 -37.26
C ALA A 511 -13.90 -2.82 -35.81
N LYS A 512 -14.89 -2.55 -34.95
CA LYS A 512 -14.65 -2.21 -33.52
C LYS A 512 -14.17 -3.38 -32.65
N ASN A 513 -14.29 -4.63 -33.13
CA ASN A 513 -13.84 -5.83 -32.39
C ASN A 513 -12.47 -6.37 -32.86
N LEU A 514 -11.82 -5.71 -33.82
CA LEU A 514 -10.51 -6.14 -34.34
C LEU A 514 -9.36 -5.74 -33.38
N SER A 515 -9.51 -4.63 -32.66
CA SER A 515 -8.55 -4.19 -31.64
C SER A 515 -8.44 -5.21 -30.50
N THR A 516 -9.57 -5.81 -30.08
CA THR A 516 -9.59 -6.87 -29.05
C THR A 516 -8.80 -8.12 -29.48
N ILE A 517 -8.82 -8.47 -30.77
CA ILE A 517 -8.10 -9.65 -31.30
C ILE A 517 -6.58 -9.39 -31.32
N LYS A 518 -6.15 -8.15 -31.63
CA LYS A 518 -4.74 -7.75 -31.51
C LYS A 518 -4.29 -7.74 -30.04
N SER A 519 -5.12 -7.26 -29.12
CA SER A 519 -4.82 -7.26 -27.67
C SER A 519 -4.68 -8.66 -27.07
N LEU A 520 -5.42 -9.67 -27.55
CA LEU A 520 -5.28 -11.05 -27.07
C LEU A 520 -3.94 -11.70 -27.46
N ARG A 521 -3.26 -11.20 -28.52
CA ARG A 521 -1.91 -11.64 -28.89
C ARG A 521 -0.87 -11.20 -27.85
N VAL A 522 -1.13 -10.13 -27.10
CA VAL A 522 -0.25 -9.66 -26.01
C VAL A 522 -0.12 -10.73 -24.91
N LEU A 523 -1.14 -11.57 -24.68
CA LEU A 523 -1.06 -12.66 -23.70
C LEU A 523 0.06 -13.67 -24.02
N ARG A 524 0.55 -13.73 -25.27
CA ARG A 524 1.68 -14.58 -25.65
C ARG A 524 2.99 -14.13 -24.98
N VAL A 525 3.10 -12.86 -24.56
CA VAL A 525 4.25 -12.35 -23.78
C VAL A 525 4.37 -13.03 -22.41
N LEU A 526 3.30 -13.69 -21.94
CA LEU A 526 3.30 -14.42 -20.68
C LEU A 526 3.89 -15.84 -20.81
N ARG A 527 4.11 -16.37 -22.03
CA ARG A 527 4.67 -17.72 -22.26
C ARG A 527 6.02 -17.96 -21.54
N PRO A 528 6.97 -17.00 -21.49
CA PRO A 528 8.19 -17.14 -20.69
C PRO A 528 7.95 -17.37 -19.19
N LEU A 529 6.85 -16.89 -18.60
CA LEU A 529 6.56 -17.09 -17.16
C LEU A 529 6.41 -18.56 -16.79
N LYS A 530 6.05 -19.44 -17.74
CA LYS A 530 6.02 -20.90 -17.55
C LYS A 530 7.36 -21.47 -17.08
N THR A 531 8.46 -20.83 -17.47
CA THR A 531 9.82 -21.28 -17.10
C THR A 531 10.06 -21.19 -15.59
N ILE A 532 9.40 -20.26 -14.89
CA ILE A 532 9.52 -20.06 -13.43
C ILE A 532 9.17 -21.35 -12.69
N ARG A 533 8.04 -21.96 -13.03
CA ARG A 533 7.60 -23.23 -12.40
C ARG A 533 8.53 -24.40 -12.72
N ARG A 534 9.10 -24.42 -13.93
CA ARG A 534 9.90 -25.55 -14.45
C ARG A 534 11.34 -25.53 -13.94
N VAL A 535 11.86 -24.37 -13.56
CA VAL A 535 13.21 -24.20 -13.00
C VAL A 535 13.10 -23.97 -11.48
N PRO A 536 13.41 -24.98 -10.64
CA PRO A 536 13.24 -24.88 -9.18
C PRO A 536 13.99 -23.69 -8.57
N LYS A 537 15.16 -23.35 -9.11
CA LYS A 537 15.95 -22.19 -8.68
C LYS A 537 15.22 -20.86 -8.93
N LEU A 538 14.59 -20.71 -10.09
CA LEU A 538 13.84 -19.49 -10.44
C LEU A 538 12.53 -19.41 -9.65
N LYS A 539 11.86 -20.56 -9.44
CA LYS A 539 10.69 -20.66 -8.56
C LYS A 539 11.01 -20.19 -7.14
N ALA A 540 12.11 -20.66 -6.56
CA ALA A 540 12.52 -20.27 -5.21
C ALA A 540 12.71 -18.74 -5.09
N VAL A 541 13.40 -18.12 -6.05
CA VAL A 541 13.57 -16.65 -6.08
C VAL A 541 12.23 -15.93 -6.22
N PHE A 542 11.35 -16.41 -7.11
CA PHE A 542 10.02 -15.83 -7.30
C PHE A 542 9.15 -15.94 -6.04
N ASP A 543 9.12 -17.11 -5.39
CA ASP A 543 8.35 -17.34 -4.16
C ASP A 543 8.85 -16.41 -3.03
N CYS A 544 10.17 -16.20 -2.91
CA CYS A 544 10.74 -15.22 -1.98
C CYS A 544 10.29 -13.79 -2.28
N VAL A 545 10.27 -13.38 -3.56
CA VAL A 545 9.81 -12.04 -3.97
C VAL A 545 8.31 -11.84 -3.71
N VAL A 546 7.48 -12.83 -4.02
CA VAL A 546 6.03 -12.73 -3.77
C VAL A 546 5.73 -12.73 -2.26
N SER A 547 6.48 -13.50 -1.47
CA SER A 547 6.33 -13.49 -0.02
C SER A 547 6.70 -12.13 0.60
N SER A 548 7.73 -11.45 0.07
CA SER A 548 8.11 -10.11 0.54
C SER A 548 7.17 -9.01 0.02
N LEU A 549 6.49 -9.23 -1.11
CA LEU A 549 5.58 -8.27 -1.72
C LEU A 549 4.43 -7.88 -0.79
N LYS A 550 3.95 -8.77 0.09
CA LYS A 550 2.87 -8.44 1.05
C LYS A 550 3.22 -7.24 1.93
N ASN A 551 4.45 -7.20 2.45
CA ASN A 551 4.91 -6.10 3.30
C ASN A 551 5.18 -4.84 2.46
N VAL A 552 5.74 -5.01 1.26
CA VAL A 552 5.97 -3.91 0.32
C VAL A 552 4.65 -3.26 -0.10
N CYS A 553 3.57 -4.03 -0.32
CA CYS A 553 2.25 -3.51 -0.65
C CYS A 553 1.70 -2.58 0.45
N ILE A 554 1.93 -2.88 1.73
CA ILE A 554 1.48 -2.02 2.84
C ILE A 554 2.22 -0.68 2.79
N ILE A 555 3.54 -0.70 2.60
CA ILE A 555 4.36 0.51 2.47
C ILE A 555 3.94 1.30 1.22
N LEU A 556 3.70 0.62 0.10
CA LEU A 556 3.23 1.22 -1.14
C LEU A 556 1.89 1.93 -0.95
N VAL A 557 0.93 1.33 -0.24
CA VAL A 557 -0.35 1.97 0.08
C VAL A 557 -0.14 3.24 0.90
N VAL A 558 0.77 3.24 1.88
CA VAL A 558 1.10 4.44 2.65
C VAL A 558 1.76 5.51 1.76
N TYR A 559 2.72 5.14 0.92
CA TYR A 559 3.33 6.05 -0.06
C TYR A 559 2.27 6.68 -0.97
N LEU A 560 1.37 5.88 -1.53
CA LEU A 560 0.27 6.36 -2.38
C LEU A 560 -0.68 7.29 -1.62
N LEU A 561 -0.94 7.03 -0.34
CA LEU A 561 -1.75 7.90 0.51
C LEU A 561 -1.07 9.27 0.74
N PHE A 562 0.22 9.30 1.07
CA PHE A 562 0.96 10.56 1.20
C PHE A 562 1.02 11.32 -0.12
N LYS A 563 1.27 10.61 -1.22
CA LYS A 563 1.27 11.18 -2.56
C LYS A 563 -0.08 11.79 -2.93
N PHE A 564 -1.18 11.10 -2.60
CA PHE A 564 -2.54 11.62 -2.76
C PHE A 564 -2.76 12.89 -1.92
N ILE A 565 -2.34 12.92 -0.65
CA ILE A 565 -2.43 14.11 0.20
C ILE A 565 -1.71 15.30 -0.44
N PHE A 566 -0.46 15.13 -0.87
CA PHE A 566 0.30 16.18 -1.54
C PHE A 566 -0.32 16.57 -2.88
N SER A 567 -0.95 15.64 -3.60
CA SER A 567 -1.65 15.94 -4.86
C SER A 567 -2.83 16.86 -4.62
N VAL A 568 -3.63 16.59 -3.59
CA VAL A 568 -4.76 17.45 -3.20
C VAL A 568 -4.26 18.84 -2.78
N VAL A 569 -3.18 18.92 -1.99
CA VAL A 569 -2.53 20.21 -1.64
C VAL A 569 -2.09 20.96 -2.90
N ALA A 570 -1.46 20.27 -3.84
CA ALA A 570 -0.92 20.87 -5.04
C ALA A 570 -2.04 21.41 -5.96
N VAL A 571 -3.16 20.69 -6.10
CA VAL A 571 -4.34 21.20 -6.83
C VAL A 571 -4.83 22.51 -6.21
N GLN A 572 -4.95 22.59 -4.88
CA GLN A 572 -5.40 23.80 -4.18
C GLN A 572 -4.47 25.01 -4.42
N LEU A 573 -3.16 24.77 -4.51
CA LEU A 573 -2.17 25.82 -4.68
C LEU A 573 -1.95 26.22 -6.14
N PHE A 574 -2.04 25.27 -7.07
CA PHE A 574 -1.51 25.41 -8.44
C PHE A 574 -2.53 25.18 -9.56
N GLN A 575 -3.77 24.79 -9.27
CA GLN A 575 -4.80 24.64 -10.31
C GLN A 575 -4.93 25.90 -11.19
N GLY A 576 -4.93 25.73 -12.51
CA GLY A 576 -5.08 26.83 -13.46
C GLY A 576 -3.87 27.74 -13.61
N LYS A 577 -2.76 27.51 -12.89
CA LYS A 577 -1.55 28.35 -12.95
C LYS A 577 -0.51 27.88 -13.95
N PHE A 578 -0.63 26.65 -14.45
CA PHE A 578 0.35 26.01 -15.33
C PHE A 578 0.00 26.17 -16.82
N PHE A 579 -0.83 27.16 -17.14
CA PHE A 579 -1.08 27.57 -18.52
C PHE A 579 -0.06 28.60 -18.96
N TYR A 580 0.32 28.54 -20.24
CA TYR A 580 1.24 29.48 -20.85
C TYR A 580 0.81 29.80 -22.29
N CYS A 581 1.19 30.98 -22.75
CA CYS A 581 1.12 31.34 -24.16
C CYS A 581 2.41 30.91 -24.85
N ASN A 582 2.32 30.45 -26.10
CA ASN A 582 3.51 30.25 -26.93
C ASN A 582 4.28 31.55 -27.26
N ASP A 583 3.64 32.71 -27.09
CA ASP A 583 4.30 34.03 -27.09
C ASP A 583 4.61 34.44 -25.63
N LEU A 584 5.90 34.42 -25.27
CA LEU A 584 6.40 34.74 -23.92
C LEU A 584 6.05 36.17 -23.46
N SER A 585 5.69 37.06 -24.38
CA SER A 585 5.32 38.44 -24.06
C SER A 585 3.91 38.56 -23.47
N LYS A 586 3.09 37.50 -23.58
CA LYS A 586 1.68 37.49 -23.13
C LYS A 586 1.49 36.58 -21.94
N LEU A 587 0.91 37.12 -20.86
CA LEU A 587 0.77 36.42 -19.58
C LEU A 587 -0.66 35.94 -19.32
N THR A 588 -1.65 36.49 -20.02
CA THR A 588 -3.06 36.17 -19.80
C THR A 588 -3.68 35.49 -21.03
N LYS A 589 -4.71 34.67 -20.79
CA LYS A 589 -5.47 34.01 -21.86
C LYS A 589 -6.15 35.00 -22.80
N GLU A 590 -6.58 36.16 -22.29
CA GLU A 590 -7.21 37.22 -23.08
C GLU A 590 -6.21 37.89 -24.03
N GLU A 591 -4.97 38.09 -23.58
CA GLU A 591 -3.89 38.65 -24.39
C GLU A 591 -3.30 37.65 -25.40
N CYS A 592 -3.39 36.35 -25.11
CA CYS A 592 -2.86 35.27 -25.95
C CYS A 592 -3.78 34.95 -27.14
N GLN A 593 -4.02 35.94 -27.99
CA GLN A 593 -4.83 35.82 -29.20
C GLN A 593 -4.13 36.43 -30.42
N GLY A 594 -4.52 36.00 -31.62
CA GLY A 594 -3.95 36.49 -32.88
C GLY A 594 -2.65 35.79 -33.26
N TYR A 595 -1.71 36.54 -33.84
CA TYR A 595 -0.45 36.01 -34.37
C TYR A 595 0.76 36.75 -33.79
N TYR A 596 1.91 36.08 -33.75
CA TYR A 596 3.20 36.65 -33.33
C TYR A 596 4.32 36.18 -34.27
N PHE A 597 5.44 36.89 -34.23
CA PHE A 597 6.64 36.56 -35.01
C PHE A 597 7.58 35.69 -34.17
N SER A 598 7.89 34.49 -34.66
CA SER A 598 8.87 33.58 -34.06
C SER A 598 10.16 33.59 -34.87
N TYR A 599 11.30 33.66 -34.18
CA TYR A 599 12.65 33.69 -34.76
C TYR A 599 13.42 32.37 -34.55
N GLU A 600 12.73 31.27 -34.21
CA GLU A 600 13.35 29.97 -33.85
C GLU A 600 14.29 29.41 -34.93
N ASN A 601 14.06 29.73 -36.22
CA ASN A 601 14.81 29.16 -37.35
C ASN A 601 15.74 30.18 -38.06
N GLY A 602 16.13 31.25 -37.36
CA GLY A 602 17.08 32.25 -37.87
C GLY A 602 16.54 33.68 -37.93
N PRO A 603 17.20 34.59 -38.65
CA PRO A 603 16.91 36.02 -38.61
C PRO A 603 15.59 36.41 -39.29
N VAL A 604 14.99 35.51 -40.08
CA VAL A 604 13.72 35.76 -40.77
C VAL A 604 12.57 35.29 -39.88
N PRO A 605 11.63 36.18 -39.48
CA PRO A 605 10.52 35.80 -38.62
C PRO A 605 9.49 34.96 -39.36
N ILE A 606 9.01 33.91 -38.71
CA ILE A 606 7.87 33.12 -39.15
C ILE A 606 6.65 33.56 -38.36
N VAL A 607 5.54 33.83 -39.05
CA VAL A 607 4.26 34.15 -38.41
C VAL A 607 3.66 32.87 -37.84
N LYS A 608 3.50 32.80 -36.51
CA LYS A 608 2.83 31.71 -35.80
C LYS A 608 1.56 32.24 -35.12
N ALA A 609 0.52 31.41 -35.06
CA ALA A 609 -0.69 31.73 -34.29
C ALA A 609 -0.39 31.63 -32.79
N ARG A 610 -0.94 32.54 -32.00
CA ARG A 610 -0.89 32.45 -30.53
C ARG A 610 -1.83 31.35 -30.06
N VAL A 611 -1.33 30.48 -29.19
CA VAL A 611 -2.09 29.37 -28.60
C VAL A 611 -1.84 29.33 -27.11
N TRP A 612 -2.94 29.28 -26.35
CA TRP A 612 -2.92 29.13 -24.90
C TRP A 612 -2.96 27.65 -24.53
N ASN A 613 -1.82 27.11 -24.11
CA ASN A 613 -1.65 25.70 -23.83
C ASN A 613 -1.38 25.46 -22.34
N SER A 614 -1.81 24.31 -21.82
CA SER A 614 -1.39 23.80 -20.52
C SER A 614 -0.05 23.08 -20.65
N ARG A 615 0.77 23.11 -19.60
CA ARG A 615 1.93 22.20 -19.48
C ARG A 615 1.45 20.75 -19.39
N ASP A 616 2.25 19.81 -19.94
CA ASP A 616 1.94 18.38 -19.94
C ASP A 616 1.80 17.83 -18.52
N PHE A 617 2.72 18.24 -17.63
CA PHE A 617 2.64 18.02 -16.20
C PHE A 617 2.07 19.26 -15.52
N ASN A 618 0.88 19.12 -14.92
CA ASN A 618 0.16 20.20 -14.28
C ASN A 618 -0.58 19.70 -13.01
N TYR A 619 -1.22 20.63 -12.33
CA TYR A 619 -1.95 20.40 -11.07
C TYR A 619 -3.43 20.77 -11.21
N ASP A 620 -4.00 20.60 -12.40
CA ASP A 620 -5.38 21.02 -12.68
C ASP A 620 -6.43 20.06 -12.10
N ASN A 621 -6.06 18.82 -11.79
CA ASN A 621 -6.88 17.85 -11.07
C ASN A 621 -5.98 16.88 -10.29
N VAL A 622 -6.56 16.10 -9.37
CA VAL A 622 -5.78 15.23 -8.47
C VAL A 622 -5.03 14.13 -9.23
N ILE A 623 -5.57 13.59 -10.32
CA ILE A 623 -4.90 12.53 -11.08
C ILE A 623 -3.67 13.09 -11.81
N SER A 624 -3.81 14.24 -12.48
CA SER A 624 -2.70 14.96 -13.11
C SER A 624 -1.67 15.37 -12.06
N ALA A 625 -2.09 15.85 -10.89
CA ALA A 625 -1.20 16.18 -9.79
C ALA A 625 -0.43 14.97 -9.26
N MET A 626 -1.07 13.79 -9.17
CA MET A 626 -0.39 12.54 -8.83
C MET A 626 0.64 12.12 -9.89
N LEU A 627 0.38 12.38 -11.17
CA LEU A 627 1.34 12.12 -12.24
C LEU A 627 2.52 13.10 -12.14
N THR A 628 2.27 14.38 -11.96
CA THR A 628 3.32 15.40 -11.81
C THR A 628 4.17 15.16 -10.55
N LEU A 629 3.56 14.77 -9.43
CA LEU A 629 4.33 14.37 -8.24
C LEU A 629 5.10 13.07 -8.47
N TYR A 630 4.67 12.20 -9.38
CA TYR A 630 5.46 11.02 -9.74
C TYR A 630 6.81 11.44 -10.35
N THR A 631 6.79 12.31 -11.35
CA THR A 631 8.00 12.75 -12.05
C THR A 631 8.94 13.51 -11.12
N VAL A 632 8.39 14.36 -10.24
CA VAL A 632 9.18 15.01 -9.19
C VAL A 632 9.83 13.98 -8.26
N THR A 633 9.11 12.91 -7.87
CA THR A 633 9.68 11.87 -7.01
C THR A 633 10.69 10.94 -7.70
N THR A 634 10.65 10.82 -9.03
CA THR A 634 11.69 10.08 -9.78
C THR A 634 12.95 10.92 -9.96
N GLY A 635 12.88 12.23 -9.71
CA GLY A 635 13.98 13.16 -9.92
C GLY A 635 14.11 13.61 -11.38
N GLU A 636 13.20 13.22 -12.26
CA GLU A 636 13.26 13.54 -13.70
C GLU A 636 12.38 14.74 -14.04
N GLY A 637 12.94 15.71 -14.75
CA GLY A 637 12.22 16.86 -15.31
C GLY A 637 11.60 17.80 -14.27
N TRP A 638 11.92 17.64 -12.99
CA TRP A 638 11.37 18.46 -11.90
C TRP A 638 11.75 19.95 -11.95
N PRO A 639 12.88 20.37 -12.55
CA PRO A 639 13.19 21.80 -12.70
C PRO A 639 12.36 22.51 -13.79
N GLY A 640 11.67 21.75 -14.65
CA GLY A 640 11.00 22.22 -15.87
C GLY A 640 9.58 22.73 -15.74
#